data_AF-A0A1R2BJQ6-F1
#
_entry.id   AF-A0A1R2BJQ6-F1
#
_cell.length_a   1.000
_cell.length_b   1.000
_cell.length_c   1.000
_cell.angle_alpha   90.00
_cell.angle_beta   90.00
_cell.angle_gamma   90.00
#
_symmetry.space_group_name_H-M   'P 1'
#
loop_
_entity.id
_entity.type
_entity.pdbx_description
1 polymer ?
#
loop_
_entity_poly.entity_id
_entity_poly.type
_entity_poly.pdbx_seq_one_letter_code
_entity_poly.pdbx_strand_id
1 'polypeptide(L)'
;MVKQALVSRHIVLTNNINSNKPVYGIILIEDEIIYDIVIIDSDIGISSVINKYQDWNPENLENFYISPGIIDLNTRLEWETYTELTKAAISGGVTFSLIESGYYMDPAPTGELFCDIGKVATLEISTMETIPFLNEQGYLAVKGYLFPPYMTVQCIPSNLLPVLQEIEKTSLTFFIDPNLPDPRMLHSVSPYRLRPLKDRLTDTQESSSFSGAFPDLIEDENEEDEDSPQLPKLQSWKSVANNLRKKSSPLYKDERSNSDEFTMTTNRKTSELVLDIDEIKEVDEQFANLMSKKIRKSNTNTIFDDLDKRIKESQMSIQNLSHAEFETYKEAGVTHFISPIGLNPNPMNFPNSPMSDTSSVDLSYPTSPKPSILQRRKITGSLSLVIKPTITPKENLYCYHMANYSQTWEHSGIVKLLESLKKSNCRVHVCNISAASSLNKIRQAKEWCKRLTCEIPASHLTFSSMTIPENDTRFKCYPPIRNQANTNLIWDLLKMKGIDAITSGHAAVCNDFKIIKGNFRKAVNGFPAIGFSLQAVWTTLNGPVSSHAQLEHYIVRLAKWLSLYPAEILNISNTRGSINKGKYADLIVWNPYEKFLVTEEYSPYPQMSPFLNTELYGKIFRVYLRGNNVYSQGKFKARGRHVLRISQ
;
A
#
# COMPACT_ATOMS: atom_id res chain seq x y z
N MET A 1 27.69 -7.34 -36.47
CA MET A 1 26.79 -8.33 -35.88
C MET A 1 27.57 -9.13 -34.85
N VAL A 2 27.33 -8.87 -33.57
CA VAL A 2 27.85 -9.67 -32.46
C VAL A 2 26.88 -10.84 -32.26
N LYS A 3 27.34 -12.06 -32.51
CA LYS A 3 26.59 -13.29 -32.26
C LYS A 3 26.98 -13.90 -30.94
N GLN A 4 25.98 -14.18 -30.12
CA GLN A 4 26.10 -14.86 -28.85
C GLN A 4 24.89 -15.79 -28.66
N ALA A 5 25.03 -16.81 -27.83
CA ALA A 5 23.91 -17.68 -27.48
C ALA A 5 23.99 -18.14 -26.02
N LEU A 6 22.83 -18.43 -25.43
CA LEU A 6 22.72 -18.90 -24.05
C LEU A 6 22.00 -20.24 -24.03
N VAL A 7 22.63 -21.29 -23.49
CA VAL A 7 22.07 -22.65 -23.41
C VAL A 7 21.70 -22.97 -21.96
N SER A 8 20.46 -23.40 -21.71
CA SER A 8 20.01 -23.82 -20.38
C SER A 8 18.88 -24.84 -20.47
N ARG A 9 18.79 -25.75 -19.48
CA ARG A 9 17.65 -26.67 -19.30
C ARG A 9 16.38 -25.96 -18.80
N HIS A 10 16.49 -24.70 -18.37
CA HIS A 10 15.48 -23.98 -17.61
C HIS A 10 15.17 -22.59 -18.18
N ILE A 11 14.86 -22.50 -19.48
CA ILE A 11 14.44 -21.26 -20.14
C ILE A 11 12.95 -21.01 -19.89
N VAL A 12 12.61 -19.85 -19.32
CA VAL A 12 11.24 -19.50 -18.89
C VAL A 12 10.50 -18.75 -19.99
N LEU A 13 9.68 -19.46 -20.77
CA LEU A 13 8.86 -18.89 -21.84
C LEU A 13 7.46 -18.52 -21.32
N THR A 14 7.15 -17.23 -21.20
CA THR A 14 5.86 -16.75 -20.64
C THR A 14 4.67 -16.92 -21.58
N ASN A 15 4.90 -16.88 -22.89
CA ASN A 15 3.84 -16.81 -23.91
C ASN A 15 3.33 -18.19 -24.35
N ASN A 16 3.98 -19.27 -23.93
CA ASN A 16 3.61 -20.62 -24.35
C ASN A 16 2.40 -21.12 -23.54
N ILE A 17 1.20 -21.03 -24.14
CA ILE A 17 -0.08 -21.39 -23.51
C ILE A 17 -0.08 -22.83 -22.98
N ASN A 18 0.69 -23.73 -23.63
CA ASN A 18 0.72 -25.15 -23.32
C ASN A 18 1.83 -25.57 -22.34
N SER A 19 2.74 -24.66 -21.95
CA SER A 19 3.78 -24.94 -20.95
C SER A 19 3.75 -23.95 -19.79
N ASN A 20 3.33 -24.43 -18.62
CA ASN A 20 3.54 -23.75 -17.34
C ASN A 20 4.89 -24.11 -16.70
N LYS A 21 5.89 -24.50 -17.51
CA LYS A 21 7.22 -24.94 -17.08
C LYS A 21 8.33 -24.32 -17.94
N PRO A 22 9.53 -24.15 -17.38
CA PRO A 22 10.74 -23.93 -18.17
C PRO A 22 10.94 -25.02 -19.23
N VAL A 23 11.72 -24.70 -20.27
CA VAL A 23 12.10 -25.65 -21.33
C VAL A 23 13.62 -25.69 -21.50
N TYR A 24 14.11 -26.84 -21.98
CA TYR A 24 15.49 -26.98 -22.43
C TYR A 24 15.63 -26.37 -23.83
N GLY A 25 16.65 -25.53 -24.02
CA GLY A 25 16.89 -24.90 -25.31
C GLY A 25 18.14 -24.04 -25.36
N ILE A 26 18.26 -23.33 -26.47
CA ILE A 26 19.26 -22.31 -26.74
C ILE A 26 18.60 -21.03 -27.24
N ILE A 27 18.94 -19.89 -26.63
CA ILE A 27 18.54 -18.56 -27.07
C ILE A 27 19.64 -18.02 -27.98
N LEU A 28 19.32 -17.75 -29.24
CA LEU A 28 20.24 -17.12 -30.19
C LEU A 28 20.03 -15.61 -30.18
N ILE A 29 21.09 -14.84 -29.96
CA ILE A 29 21.04 -13.38 -29.84
C ILE A 29 21.98 -12.78 -30.89
N GLU A 30 21.44 -11.89 -31.71
CA GLU A 30 22.19 -11.13 -32.72
C GLU A 30 22.09 -9.64 -32.38
N ASP A 31 23.25 -9.03 -32.14
CA ASP A 31 23.38 -7.66 -31.62
C ASP A 31 22.56 -7.43 -30.33
N GLU A 32 21.46 -6.67 -30.37
CA GLU A 32 20.60 -6.39 -29.20
C GLU A 32 19.37 -7.31 -29.07
N ILE A 33 19.09 -8.16 -30.07
CA ILE A 33 17.78 -8.80 -30.30
C ILE A 33 17.86 -10.32 -30.23
N ILE A 34 16.82 -10.96 -29.69
CA ILE A 34 16.62 -12.41 -29.74
C ILE A 34 16.31 -12.81 -31.20
N TYR A 35 17.30 -13.38 -31.88
CA TYR A 35 17.20 -13.84 -33.26
C TYR A 35 16.30 -15.08 -33.38
N ASP A 36 16.48 -16.06 -32.49
CA ASP A 36 15.63 -17.24 -32.41
C ASP A 36 15.73 -17.95 -31.05
N ILE A 37 14.81 -18.88 -30.79
CA ILE A 37 14.82 -19.74 -29.60
C ILE A 37 14.59 -21.17 -30.07
N VAL A 38 15.63 -22.00 -29.98
CA VAL A 38 15.54 -23.41 -30.38
C VAL A 38 15.29 -24.25 -29.13
N ILE A 39 14.11 -24.86 -29.06
CA ILE A 39 13.75 -25.85 -28.04
C ILE A 39 14.43 -27.19 -28.38
N ILE A 40 14.91 -27.90 -27.37
CA ILE A 40 15.77 -29.08 -27.53
C ILE A 40 15.19 -30.23 -26.69
N ASP A 41 15.18 -31.43 -27.26
CA ASP A 41 14.73 -32.64 -26.57
C ASP A 41 15.64 -32.98 -25.39
N SER A 42 15.05 -33.47 -24.29
CA SER A 42 15.73 -33.76 -23.01
C SER A 42 16.93 -34.69 -23.12
N ASP A 43 16.93 -35.53 -24.15
CA ASP A 43 17.85 -36.63 -24.34
C ASP A 43 19.15 -36.17 -25.04
N ILE A 44 19.16 -34.97 -25.61
CA ILE A 44 20.31 -34.39 -26.32
C ILE A 44 21.26 -33.75 -25.32
N GLY A 45 22.42 -34.37 -25.10
CA GLY A 45 23.46 -33.82 -24.21
C GLY A 45 23.95 -32.42 -24.63
N ILE A 46 24.14 -31.53 -23.66
CA ILE A 46 24.42 -30.11 -23.88
C ILE A 46 25.68 -29.84 -24.72
N SER A 47 26.70 -30.70 -24.62
CA SER A 47 27.93 -30.60 -25.44
C SER A 47 27.63 -30.73 -26.93
N SER A 48 26.64 -31.53 -27.32
CA SER A 48 26.21 -31.66 -28.71
C SER A 48 25.55 -30.37 -29.22
N VAL A 49 24.74 -29.73 -28.37
CA VAL A 49 24.12 -28.42 -28.65
C VAL A 49 25.18 -27.34 -28.82
N ILE A 50 26.12 -27.26 -27.88
CA ILE A 50 27.23 -26.29 -27.89
C ILE A 50 28.07 -26.45 -29.17
N ASN A 51 28.42 -27.67 -29.54
CA ASN A 51 29.16 -27.94 -30.78
C ASN A 51 28.34 -27.59 -32.04
N LYS A 52 27.03 -27.89 -32.07
CA LYS A 52 26.14 -27.58 -33.19
C LYS A 52 25.98 -26.07 -33.43
N TYR A 53 26.01 -25.27 -32.38
CA TYR A 53 25.83 -23.81 -32.44
C TYR A 53 27.12 -23.03 -32.16
N GLN A 54 28.30 -23.64 -32.37
CA GLN A 54 29.60 -23.05 -32.02
C GLN A 54 29.83 -21.65 -32.63
N ASP A 55 29.35 -21.42 -33.86
CA ASP A 55 29.40 -20.10 -34.55
C ASP A 55 28.68 -18.96 -33.81
N TRP A 56 27.80 -19.30 -32.86
CA TRP A 56 27.08 -18.36 -32.01
C TRP A 56 27.73 -18.17 -30.64
N ASN A 57 28.95 -18.65 -30.40
CA ASN A 57 29.66 -18.55 -29.11
C ASN A 57 28.77 -18.93 -27.89
N PRO A 58 28.20 -20.15 -27.86
CA PRO A 58 27.18 -20.52 -26.89
C PRO A 58 27.75 -20.64 -25.48
N GLU A 59 27.13 -19.89 -24.55
CA GLU A 59 27.44 -19.98 -23.13
C GLU A 59 26.66 -21.12 -22.46
N ASN A 60 27.36 -21.95 -21.70
CA ASN A 60 26.76 -23.00 -20.90
C ASN A 60 26.21 -22.44 -19.58
N LEU A 61 24.88 -22.45 -19.44
CA LEU A 61 24.13 -22.10 -18.24
C LEU A 61 23.17 -23.23 -17.82
N GLU A 62 23.56 -24.49 -18.05
CA GLU A 62 22.72 -25.70 -17.90
C GLU A 62 21.83 -25.71 -16.65
N ASN A 63 22.43 -25.37 -15.50
CA ASN A 63 21.83 -25.47 -14.17
C ASN A 63 21.16 -24.16 -13.68
N PHE A 64 21.16 -23.10 -14.48
CA PHE A 64 20.57 -21.80 -14.12
C PHE A 64 19.26 -21.55 -14.85
N TYR A 65 18.32 -20.90 -14.17
CA TYR A 65 17.06 -20.49 -14.78
C TYR A 65 17.29 -19.20 -15.58
N ILE A 66 16.85 -19.18 -16.84
CA ILE A 66 16.87 -17.99 -17.68
C ILE A 66 15.44 -17.45 -17.76
N SER A 67 15.18 -16.36 -17.04
CA SER A 67 13.90 -15.64 -17.06
C SER A 67 14.01 -14.34 -17.88
N PRO A 68 12.90 -13.79 -18.40
CA PRO A 68 12.91 -12.46 -18.99
C PRO A 68 13.30 -11.40 -17.93
N GLY A 69 13.93 -10.32 -18.39
CA GLY A 69 14.36 -9.21 -17.55
C GLY A 69 13.20 -8.53 -16.81
N ILE A 70 13.42 -8.15 -15.55
CA ILE A 70 12.38 -7.56 -14.71
C ILE A 70 12.13 -6.11 -15.12
N ILE A 71 10.85 -5.75 -15.12
CA ILE A 71 10.34 -4.42 -15.44
C ILE A 71 9.66 -3.88 -14.19
N ASP A 72 10.29 -2.91 -13.53
CA ASP A 72 9.67 -2.21 -12.40
C ASP A 72 8.84 -1.02 -12.90
N LEU A 73 7.60 -0.88 -12.42
CA LEU A 73 6.67 0.16 -12.85
C LEU A 73 6.64 1.38 -11.91
N ASN A 74 7.24 1.30 -10.73
CA ASN A 74 6.98 2.28 -9.68
C ASN A 74 8.22 2.45 -8.79
N THR A 75 9.18 3.21 -9.31
CA THR A 75 10.43 3.57 -8.65
C THR A 75 10.52 5.09 -8.52
N ARG A 76 10.62 5.61 -7.29
CA ARG A 76 10.81 7.05 -7.01
C ARG A 76 12.27 7.37 -6.76
N LEU A 77 12.83 8.29 -7.54
CA LEU A 77 14.20 8.77 -7.39
C LEU A 77 14.23 9.98 -6.44
N GLU A 78 14.40 9.73 -5.15
CA GLU A 78 14.33 10.78 -4.10
C GLU A 78 15.70 11.23 -3.58
N TRP A 79 16.52 10.32 -3.01
CA TRP A 79 17.87 10.65 -2.49
C TRP A 79 19.02 9.91 -3.20
N GLU A 80 18.72 8.93 -4.07
CA GLU A 80 19.74 8.16 -4.81
C GLU A 80 20.08 8.85 -6.14
N THR A 81 21.29 8.60 -6.67
CA THR A 81 21.61 8.89 -8.06
C THR A 81 21.04 7.83 -9.00
N TYR A 82 20.87 8.17 -10.28
CA TYR A 82 20.57 7.18 -11.33
C TYR A 82 21.59 6.03 -11.37
N THR A 83 22.87 6.29 -11.03
CA THR A 83 23.90 5.25 -10.98
C THR A 83 23.67 4.24 -9.87
N GLU A 84 23.36 4.70 -8.65
CA GLU A 84 23.16 3.81 -7.51
C GLU A 84 21.86 3.03 -7.66
N LEU A 85 20.77 3.73 -8.01
CA LEU A 85 19.46 3.12 -8.26
C LEU A 85 19.55 2.02 -9.33
N THR A 86 20.17 2.33 -10.48
CA THR A 86 20.24 1.35 -11.58
C THR A 86 21.25 0.22 -11.32
N LYS A 87 22.29 0.42 -10.49
CA LYS A 87 23.15 -0.68 -10.00
C LYS A 87 22.37 -1.62 -9.09
N ALA A 88 21.65 -1.10 -8.10
CA ALA A 88 20.79 -1.90 -7.22
C ALA A 88 19.75 -2.67 -8.05
N ALA A 89 19.12 -2.00 -9.02
CA ALA A 89 18.19 -2.60 -9.98
C ALA A 89 18.80 -3.81 -10.73
N ILE A 90 19.96 -3.67 -11.40
CA ILE A 90 20.56 -4.82 -12.12
C ILE A 90 21.12 -5.90 -11.18
N SER A 91 21.51 -5.59 -9.94
CA SER A 91 21.93 -6.62 -8.98
C SER A 91 20.81 -7.62 -8.66
N GLY A 92 19.55 -7.18 -8.79
CA GLY A 92 18.33 -7.97 -8.60
C GLY A 92 17.57 -8.37 -9.86
N GLY A 93 18.16 -8.20 -11.05
CA GLY A 93 17.52 -8.63 -12.30
C GLY A 93 16.63 -7.61 -13.00
N VAL A 94 16.53 -6.38 -12.51
CA VAL A 94 15.74 -5.32 -13.14
C VAL A 94 16.48 -4.75 -14.35
N THR A 95 16.00 -5.05 -15.54
CA THR A 95 16.53 -4.55 -16.83
C THR A 95 15.84 -3.26 -17.27
N PHE A 96 14.63 -2.99 -16.76
CA PHE A 96 13.87 -1.78 -17.05
C PHE A 96 13.22 -1.22 -15.79
N SER A 97 13.28 0.09 -15.57
CA SER A 97 12.59 0.77 -14.47
C SER A 97 11.84 2.00 -14.99
N LEU A 98 10.55 2.12 -14.67
CA LEU A 98 9.80 3.37 -14.83
C LEU A 98 10.09 4.26 -13.62
N ILE A 99 10.75 5.39 -13.87
CA ILE A 99 11.20 6.30 -12.83
C ILE A 99 10.28 7.52 -12.76
N GLU A 100 9.76 7.75 -11.56
CA GLU A 100 9.11 8.98 -11.13
C GLU A 100 10.12 9.87 -10.37
N SER A 101 10.04 11.19 -10.55
CA SER A 101 10.81 12.16 -9.76
C SER A 101 10.37 12.13 -8.29
N GLY A 102 11.32 12.20 -7.36
CA GLY A 102 11.01 12.38 -5.94
C GLY A 102 10.38 13.73 -5.62
N TYR A 103 9.83 13.86 -4.40
CA TYR A 103 9.18 15.10 -3.96
C TYR A 103 9.96 15.89 -2.92
N TYR A 104 10.78 15.22 -2.12
CA TYR A 104 11.43 15.83 -0.96
C TYR A 104 12.69 16.62 -1.33
N MET A 105 13.37 16.22 -2.39
CA MET A 105 14.59 16.83 -2.94
C MET A 105 14.59 16.65 -4.45
N ASP A 106 15.28 17.55 -5.16
CA ASP A 106 15.61 17.31 -6.56
C ASP A 106 16.50 16.05 -6.65
N PRO A 107 16.24 15.14 -7.61
CA PRO A 107 17.04 13.93 -7.75
C PRO A 107 18.51 14.25 -7.99
N ALA A 108 19.38 13.45 -7.35
CA ALA A 108 20.83 13.61 -7.43
C ALA A 108 21.32 13.53 -8.90
N PRO A 109 22.46 14.18 -9.25
CA PRO A 109 22.84 14.44 -10.64
C PRO A 109 22.91 13.18 -11.53
N THR A 110 22.67 13.40 -12.84
CA THR A 110 22.67 12.36 -13.86
C THR A 110 24.00 11.62 -13.95
N GLY A 111 24.05 10.43 -13.37
CA GLY A 111 25.17 9.50 -13.50
C GLY A 111 25.01 8.49 -14.65
N GLU A 112 25.92 7.54 -14.73
CA GLU A 112 25.84 6.39 -15.63
C GLU A 112 24.59 5.53 -15.36
N LEU A 113 24.03 4.96 -16.42
CA LEU A 113 22.86 4.06 -16.37
C LEU A 113 23.27 2.60 -16.57
N PHE A 114 22.74 1.72 -15.72
CA PHE A 114 23.02 0.28 -15.73
C PHE A 114 21.84 -0.57 -16.23
N CYS A 115 20.60 -0.14 -15.97
CA CYS A 115 19.38 -0.65 -16.60
C CYS A 115 18.74 0.43 -17.47
N ASP A 116 17.78 0.03 -18.31
CA ASP A 116 17.00 1.00 -19.09
C ASP A 116 15.97 1.71 -18.22
N ILE A 117 15.72 2.99 -18.51
CA ILE A 117 14.83 3.81 -17.71
C ILE A 117 13.77 4.52 -18.55
N GLY A 118 12.51 4.30 -18.16
CA GLY A 118 11.35 5.00 -18.70
C GLY A 118 11.01 6.21 -17.84
N LYS A 119 10.41 7.25 -18.44
CA LYS A 119 9.85 8.38 -17.71
C LYS A 119 8.33 8.28 -17.59
N VAL A 120 7.82 8.60 -16.40
CA VAL A 120 6.41 8.90 -16.14
C VAL A 120 6.28 10.39 -15.81
N ALA A 121 5.23 11.04 -16.34
CA ALA A 121 4.94 12.44 -16.03
C ALA A 121 3.86 12.52 -14.94
N THR A 122 4.10 13.28 -13.87
CA THR A 122 3.08 13.57 -12.87
C THR A 122 2.10 14.60 -13.43
N LEU A 123 0.79 14.32 -13.35
CA LEU A 123 -0.27 15.21 -13.80
C LEU A 123 -0.82 16.06 -12.65
N GLU A 124 -0.90 17.35 -12.90
CA GLU A 124 -1.60 18.35 -12.10
C GLU A 124 -2.81 18.89 -12.88
N ILE A 125 -3.82 19.42 -12.18
CA ILE A 125 -5.04 19.98 -12.79
C ILE A 125 -4.70 21.07 -13.82
N SER A 126 -3.76 21.94 -13.46
CA SER A 126 -3.19 23.00 -14.30
C SER A 126 -2.52 22.51 -15.59
N THR A 127 -2.17 21.23 -15.68
CA THR A 127 -1.35 20.66 -16.76
C THR A 127 -2.11 19.70 -17.68
N MET A 128 -3.42 19.55 -17.53
CA MET A 128 -4.22 18.60 -18.32
C MET A 128 -4.07 18.80 -19.84
N GLU A 129 -3.98 20.05 -20.31
CA GLU A 129 -3.79 20.37 -21.73
C GLU A 129 -2.43 19.90 -22.30
N THR A 130 -1.47 19.55 -21.44
CA THR A 130 -0.14 19.05 -21.86
C THR A 130 -0.12 17.54 -22.17
N ILE A 131 -1.18 16.80 -21.84
CA ILE A 131 -1.26 15.34 -22.04
C ILE A 131 -0.92 14.89 -23.48
N PRO A 132 -1.41 15.54 -24.56
CA PRO A 132 -1.00 15.21 -25.93
C PRO A 132 0.50 15.44 -26.19
N PHE A 133 1.04 16.55 -25.70
CA PHE A 133 2.46 16.89 -25.84
C PHE A 133 3.37 15.89 -25.09
N LEU A 134 2.96 15.42 -23.91
CA LEU A 134 3.69 14.36 -23.18
C LEU A 134 3.75 13.05 -23.98
N ASN A 135 2.69 12.70 -24.72
CA ASN A 135 2.69 11.56 -25.63
C ASN A 135 3.66 11.77 -26.82
N GLU A 136 3.76 13.00 -27.36
CA GLU A 136 4.73 13.35 -28.42
C GLU A 136 6.18 13.38 -27.94
N GLN A 137 6.44 13.85 -26.71
CA GLN A 137 7.76 13.80 -26.07
C GLN A 137 8.22 12.38 -25.68
N GLY A 138 7.41 11.37 -25.97
CA GLY A 138 7.77 9.98 -25.76
C GLY A 138 7.72 9.52 -24.30
N TYR A 139 6.89 10.14 -23.44
CA TYR A 139 6.60 9.57 -22.13
C TYR A 139 5.87 8.22 -22.30
N LEU A 140 6.06 7.30 -21.35
CA LEU A 140 5.44 5.97 -21.41
C LEU A 140 4.09 5.93 -20.71
N ALA A 141 3.96 6.71 -19.63
CA ALA A 141 2.77 6.81 -18.79
C ALA A 141 2.64 8.22 -18.21
N VAL A 142 1.45 8.50 -17.69
CA VAL A 142 1.14 9.69 -16.88
C VAL A 142 0.63 9.22 -15.52
N LYS A 143 1.02 9.88 -14.42
CA LYS A 143 0.68 9.48 -13.05
C LYS A 143 -0.12 10.55 -12.33
N GLY A 144 -1.18 10.13 -11.66
CA GLY A 144 -2.12 10.96 -10.93
C GLY A 144 -2.25 10.59 -9.47
N TYR A 145 -2.54 11.60 -8.65
CA TYR A 145 -2.67 11.47 -7.20
C TYR A 145 -4.04 11.95 -6.75
N LEU A 146 -4.79 11.09 -6.04
CA LEU A 146 -6.01 11.55 -5.35
C LEU A 146 -5.67 12.40 -4.12
N PHE A 147 -4.54 12.13 -3.46
CA PHE A 147 -3.98 12.94 -2.38
C PHE A 147 -2.51 13.30 -2.68
N PRO A 148 -2.08 14.57 -2.50
CA PRO A 148 -0.75 14.99 -2.92
C PRO A 148 0.32 14.50 -1.94
N PRO A 149 1.44 13.92 -2.42
CA PRO A 149 2.53 13.47 -1.54
C PRO A 149 3.31 14.63 -0.92
N TYR A 150 3.29 15.81 -1.55
CA TYR A 150 4.04 17.00 -1.15
C TYR A 150 3.31 18.29 -1.57
N MET A 151 3.62 19.41 -0.90
CA MET A 151 2.86 20.67 -0.97
C MET A 151 2.80 21.30 -2.36
N THR A 152 3.80 21.05 -3.22
CA THR A 152 3.84 21.60 -4.59
C THR A 152 3.07 20.75 -5.60
N VAL A 153 2.80 19.48 -5.30
CA VAL A 153 2.06 18.58 -6.19
C VAL A 153 0.56 18.81 -5.95
N GLN A 154 -0.21 19.04 -7.01
CA GLN A 154 -1.67 19.15 -6.90
C GLN A 154 -2.32 17.77 -6.88
N CYS A 155 -3.37 17.58 -6.07
CA CYS A 155 -4.27 16.45 -6.26
C CYS A 155 -5.08 16.62 -7.55
N ILE A 156 -5.44 15.50 -8.16
CA ILE A 156 -6.45 15.45 -9.22
C ILE A 156 -7.84 15.63 -8.56
N PRO A 157 -8.84 16.27 -9.22
CA PRO A 157 -10.13 16.54 -8.61
C PRO A 157 -10.89 15.24 -8.33
N SER A 158 -11.88 15.31 -7.43
CA SER A 158 -12.82 14.20 -7.20
C SER A 158 -13.52 13.73 -8.49
N ASN A 159 -13.79 14.65 -9.42
CA ASN A 159 -14.28 14.33 -10.76
C ASN A 159 -13.11 13.97 -11.71
N LEU A 160 -12.82 12.67 -11.82
CA LEU A 160 -11.76 12.16 -12.69
C LEU A 160 -12.14 12.11 -14.18
N LEU A 161 -13.43 12.22 -14.52
CA LEU A 161 -13.91 11.95 -15.88
C LEU A 161 -13.24 12.81 -16.97
N PRO A 162 -13.03 14.14 -16.80
CA PRO A 162 -12.33 14.95 -17.81
C PRO A 162 -10.87 14.50 -18.02
N VAL A 163 -10.17 14.11 -16.95
CA VAL A 163 -8.77 13.61 -17.03
C VAL A 163 -8.73 12.29 -17.80
N LEU A 164 -9.63 11.37 -17.48
CA LEU A 164 -9.73 10.08 -18.19
C LEU A 164 -10.03 10.29 -19.68
N GLN A 165 -10.91 11.23 -20.04
CA GLN A 165 -11.26 11.56 -21.42
C GLN A 165 -10.08 12.14 -22.21
N GLU A 166 -9.24 13.01 -21.62
CA GLU A 166 -8.04 13.51 -22.31
C GLU A 166 -6.97 12.43 -22.48
N ILE A 167 -6.73 11.58 -21.46
CA ILE A 167 -5.75 10.49 -21.58
C ILE A 167 -6.21 9.42 -22.58
N GLU A 168 -7.52 9.16 -22.66
CA GLU A 168 -8.11 8.19 -23.60
C GLU A 168 -7.89 8.55 -25.08
N LYS A 169 -7.66 9.83 -25.41
CA LYS A 169 -7.23 10.28 -26.75
C LYS A 169 -5.78 9.89 -27.08
N THR A 170 -4.98 9.53 -26.08
CA THR A 170 -3.55 9.24 -26.23
C THR A 170 -3.23 7.75 -26.16
N SER A 171 -1.98 7.40 -26.48
CA SER A 171 -1.48 6.04 -26.37
C SER A 171 -1.02 5.68 -24.94
N LEU A 172 -1.01 6.64 -24.01
CA LEU A 172 -0.49 6.48 -22.65
C LEU A 172 -1.37 5.56 -21.79
N THR A 173 -0.79 5.13 -20.67
CA THR A 173 -1.50 4.47 -19.55
C THR A 173 -1.55 5.45 -18.39
N PHE A 174 -2.74 5.61 -17.79
CA PHE A 174 -2.93 6.44 -16.60
C PHE A 174 -2.61 5.64 -15.34
N PHE A 175 -1.52 5.99 -14.68
CA PHE A 175 -1.15 5.47 -13.37
C PHE A 175 -1.88 6.29 -12.31
N ILE A 176 -2.56 5.66 -11.35
CA ILE A 176 -3.24 6.38 -10.27
C ILE A 176 -2.88 5.79 -8.91
N ASP A 177 -2.47 6.66 -7.98
CA ASP A 177 -2.36 6.32 -6.57
C ASP A 177 -3.73 6.58 -5.91
N PRO A 178 -4.47 5.52 -5.49
CA PRO A 178 -5.90 5.60 -5.18
C PRO A 178 -6.20 6.05 -3.75
N ASN A 179 -5.19 6.47 -2.99
CA ASN A 179 -5.40 6.86 -1.60
C ASN A 179 -6.06 8.23 -1.55
N LEU A 180 -7.36 8.23 -1.24
CA LEU A 180 -8.19 9.43 -1.12
C LEU A 180 -7.78 10.27 0.09
N PRO A 181 -7.83 11.62 0.03
CA PRO A 181 -7.68 12.47 1.20
C PRO A 181 -8.68 12.11 2.31
N ASP A 182 -8.18 12.02 3.54
CA ASP A 182 -8.96 12.10 4.77
C ASP A 182 -8.36 13.25 5.62
N PRO A 183 -9.14 14.04 6.37
CA PRO A 183 -8.60 15.11 7.22
C PRO A 183 -7.48 14.63 8.15
N ARG A 184 -7.54 13.39 8.64
CA ARG A 184 -6.50 12.75 9.45
C ARG A 184 -5.19 12.57 8.69
N MET A 185 -5.19 12.48 7.35
CA MET A 185 -3.95 12.43 6.55
C MET A 185 -3.13 13.71 6.67
N LEU A 186 -3.77 14.88 6.79
CA LEU A 186 -3.06 16.15 7.03
C LEU A 186 -2.31 16.15 8.38
N HIS A 187 -2.75 15.31 9.32
CA HIS A 187 -2.16 15.13 10.64
C HIS A 187 -1.25 13.89 10.76
N SER A 188 -1.44 12.86 9.93
CA SER A 188 -0.65 11.63 9.91
C SER A 188 0.55 11.69 8.95
N VAL A 189 0.53 12.63 8.00
CA VAL A 189 1.76 13.28 7.54
C VAL A 189 2.52 13.75 8.77
N SER A 190 3.74 13.23 8.97
CA SER A 190 4.64 13.71 10.03
C SER A 190 4.62 15.25 10.02
N PRO A 191 4.27 15.95 11.12
CA PRO A 191 4.27 17.41 11.15
C PRO A 191 5.68 18.00 10.94
N TYR A 192 6.68 17.13 10.94
CA TYR A 192 8.08 17.39 10.64
C TYR A 192 8.48 17.10 9.18
N ARG A 193 7.58 16.60 8.32
CA ARG A 193 7.83 16.29 6.89
C ARG A 193 8.36 17.51 6.13
N LEU A 194 7.85 18.70 6.47
CA LEU A 194 8.26 19.99 5.88
C LEU A 194 9.39 20.69 6.66
N ARG A 195 9.89 20.11 7.76
CA ARG A 195 10.94 20.73 8.60
C ARG A 195 12.33 20.15 8.32
N PRO A 196 13.39 20.98 8.28
CA PRO A 196 14.78 20.50 8.26
C PRO A 196 15.10 19.56 9.43
N LEU A 197 16.02 18.60 9.21
CA LEU A 197 16.37 17.56 10.19
C LEU A 197 16.69 18.11 11.59
N LYS A 198 17.57 19.10 11.65
CA LYS A 198 18.01 19.79 12.87
C LYS A 198 16.83 20.20 13.75
N ASP A 199 15.78 20.76 13.15
CA ASP A 199 14.62 21.33 13.84
C ASP A 199 13.65 20.24 14.34
N ARG A 200 13.78 18.98 13.88
CA ARG A 200 13.03 17.81 14.39
C ARG A 200 13.68 17.16 15.61
N LEU A 201 15.01 17.27 15.68
CA LEU A 201 15.86 16.70 16.73
C LEU A 201 15.89 17.60 17.96
N THR A 202 15.84 18.92 17.77
CA THR A 202 15.76 19.91 18.86
C THR A 202 14.37 20.11 19.44
N ASP A 203 13.32 19.55 18.81
CA ASP A 203 11.95 19.70 19.29
C ASP A 203 11.71 18.79 20.51
N THR A 204 11.93 19.37 21.69
CA THR A 204 11.62 18.79 23.01
C THR A 204 10.16 18.96 23.40
N GLN A 205 9.35 19.68 22.61
CA GLN A 205 7.91 19.65 22.80
C GLN A 205 7.39 18.34 22.21
N GLU A 206 7.17 17.36 23.08
CA GLU A 206 6.15 16.34 22.83
C GLU A 206 4.83 17.06 22.60
N SER A 207 4.49 17.33 21.34
CA SER A 207 3.25 18.02 21.02
C SER A 207 2.10 17.08 21.40
N SER A 208 1.45 17.40 22.53
CA SER A 208 0.30 16.68 23.08
C SER A 208 -0.88 16.62 22.11
N SER A 209 -0.85 17.48 21.09
CA SER A 209 -1.44 17.27 19.77
C SER A 209 -0.82 16.06 19.03
N PHE A 210 -0.89 14.88 19.64
CA PHE A 210 -1.29 13.71 18.88
C PHE A 210 -2.67 14.04 18.32
N SER A 211 -2.86 13.97 17.01
CA SER A 211 -4.22 14.00 16.46
C SER A 211 -4.85 12.66 16.82
N GLY A 212 -5.50 12.65 17.99
CA GLY A 212 -6.44 11.60 18.33
C GLY A 212 -7.50 11.46 17.24
N ALA A 213 -8.21 10.33 17.26
CA ALA A 213 -9.41 10.21 16.47
C ALA A 213 -10.36 11.40 16.74
N PHE A 214 -11.11 11.79 15.71
CA PHE A 214 -12.10 12.88 15.70
C PHE A 214 -11.48 14.30 15.63
N PRO A 215 -12.03 15.23 14.83
CA PRO A 215 -13.42 15.28 14.39
C PRO A 215 -13.63 15.03 12.89
N ASP A 216 -14.50 14.08 12.55
CA ASP A 216 -15.16 14.09 11.25
C ASP A 216 -16.52 14.79 11.42
N LEU A 217 -16.64 16.01 10.89
CA LEU A 217 -17.94 16.52 10.46
C LEU A 217 -18.20 15.89 9.09
N ILE A 218 -19.16 14.96 9.04
CA ILE A 218 -19.69 14.48 7.77
C ILE A 218 -20.59 15.59 7.23
N GLU A 219 -20.32 16.05 6.01
CA GLU A 219 -21.25 16.90 5.29
C GLU A 219 -22.37 16.01 4.75
N ASP A 220 -23.62 16.31 5.11
CA ASP A 220 -24.80 15.60 4.62
C ASP A 220 -25.03 15.92 3.12
N GLU A 221 -24.53 15.08 2.23
CA GLU A 221 -25.01 15.06 0.83
C GLU A 221 -26.44 14.48 0.80
N ASN A 222 -27.41 15.34 0.47
CA ASN A 222 -28.81 14.96 0.36
C ASN A 222 -29.02 14.09 -0.90
N GLU A 223 -29.33 12.82 -0.71
CA GLU A 223 -30.01 12.01 -1.73
C GLU A 223 -31.43 11.67 -1.26
N GLU A 224 -32.42 12.22 -1.97
CA GLU A 224 -33.82 11.80 -1.88
C GLU A 224 -33.97 10.49 -2.65
N ASP A 225 -34.40 9.42 -2.00
CA ASP A 225 -35.00 8.26 -2.67
C ASP A 225 -36.09 7.64 -1.78
N GLU A 226 -37.34 7.71 -2.26
CA GLU A 226 -38.50 7.10 -1.60
C GLU A 226 -38.55 5.59 -1.89
N ASP A 227 -38.33 4.74 -0.89
CA ASP A 227 -39.23 3.61 -0.60
C ASP A 227 -38.86 2.87 0.70
N SER A 228 -39.76 2.89 1.69
CA SER A 228 -39.56 2.26 3.00
C SER A 228 -40.60 1.17 3.30
N PRO A 229 -40.22 -0.11 3.38
CA PRO A 229 -41.05 -1.14 4.00
C PRO A 229 -41.10 -0.96 5.52
N GLN A 230 -42.31 -0.96 6.10
CA GLN A 230 -42.54 -0.61 7.50
C GLN A 230 -41.91 -1.57 8.53
N LEU A 231 -41.29 -1.00 9.55
CA LEU A 231 -40.89 -1.70 10.78
C LEU A 231 -42.11 -2.13 11.62
N PRO A 232 -42.17 -3.37 12.14
CA PRO A 232 -43.16 -3.75 13.14
C PRO A 232 -42.86 -3.08 14.49
N LYS A 233 -43.92 -2.63 15.17
CA LYS A 233 -43.83 -1.82 16.40
C LYS A 233 -43.25 -2.59 17.58
N LEU A 234 -42.35 -1.92 18.30
CA LEU A 234 -41.77 -2.38 19.56
C LEU A 234 -42.87 -2.59 20.63
N GLN A 235 -43.04 -3.82 21.13
CA GLN A 235 -43.76 -4.06 22.39
C GLN A 235 -42.76 -4.18 23.55
N SER A 236 -43.00 -3.37 24.59
CA SER A 236 -42.19 -3.33 25.81
C SER A 236 -42.08 -4.69 26.49
N TRP A 237 -40.87 -5.18 26.74
CA TRP A 237 -40.64 -6.28 27.68
C TRP A 237 -39.93 -5.79 28.94
N LYS A 238 -40.63 -5.98 30.07
CA LYS A 238 -40.16 -5.63 31.42
C LYS A 238 -39.18 -6.68 31.93
N SER A 239 -38.34 -6.27 32.89
CA SER A 239 -37.51 -7.21 33.65
C SER A 239 -38.35 -8.30 34.31
N VAL A 240 -37.89 -9.55 34.26
CA VAL A 240 -38.07 -10.52 35.34
C VAL A 240 -36.80 -11.35 35.47
N ALA A 241 -36.21 -11.34 36.66
CA ALA A 241 -35.22 -12.33 37.05
C ALA A 241 -35.92 -13.53 37.72
N ASN A 242 -35.36 -14.71 37.48
CA ASN A 242 -35.42 -15.92 38.30
C ASN A 242 -36.70 -16.78 38.40
N ASN A 243 -36.41 -18.08 38.23
CA ASN A 243 -36.91 -19.25 38.95
C ASN A 243 -38.16 -20.01 38.47
N LEU A 244 -37.88 -21.28 38.14
CA LEU A 244 -38.81 -22.38 38.01
C LEU A 244 -39.46 -22.74 39.36
N ARG A 245 -40.80 -22.70 39.36
CA ARG A 245 -41.77 -23.56 40.07
C ARG A 245 -41.35 -24.28 41.38
N LYS A 246 -42.13 -24.03 42.44
CA LYS A 246 -42.41 -25.01 43.51
C LYS A 246 -43.92 -25.15 43.80
N LYS A 247 -44.40 -26.40 43.73
CA LYS A 247 -45.48 -27.05 44.53
C LYS A 247 -45.09 -28.54 44.53
N SER A 248 -45.18 -29.34 45.60
CA SER A 248 -45.93 -29.21 46.86
C SER A 248 -45.14 -29.72 48.09
N SER A 249 -45.66 -29.41 49.29
CA SER A 249 -45.22 -29.78 50.65
C SER A 249 -45.61 -31.24 51.02
N PRO A 250 -45.40 -31.78 52.26
CA PRO A 250 -44.94 -31.21 53.56
C PRO A 250 -43.77 -32.01 54.23
N LEU A 251 -43.26 -31.80 55.47
CA LEU A 251 -43.81 -31.27 56.74
C LEU A 251 -42.67 -30.85 57.73
N TYR A 252 -43.04 -30.19 58.85
CA TYR A 252 -42.26 -29.82 60.07
C TYR A 252 -41.40 -28.52 60.10
N LYS A 253 -42.02 -27.44 60.64
CA LYS A 253 -41.75 -26.77 61.94
C LYS A 253 -40.36 -26.95 62.62
N ASP A 254 -39.80 -25.99 63.36
CA ASP A 254 -40.15 -24.58 63.65
C ASP A 254 -38.90 -23.88 64.27
N GLU A 255 -39.01 -22.55 64.51
CA GLU A 255 -38.25 -21.72 65.49
C GLU A 255 -37.06 -20.83 65.03
N ARG A 256 -37.35 -19.51 65.08
CA ARG A 256 -36.55 -18.40 65.66
C ARG A 256 -35.36 -17.78 64.90
N SER A 257 -35.70 -16.69 64.21
CA SER A 257 -35.11 -15.34 64.36
C SER A 257 -33.74 -15.17 65.06
N ASN A 258 -32.81 -14.52 64.36
CA ASN A 258 -32.38 -13.16 64.72
C ASN A 258 -31.80 -12.42 63.51
N SER A 259 -31.86 -11.10 63.55
CA SER A 259 -31.26 -10.17 62.60
C SER A 259 -29.80 -9.87 62.96
N ASP A 260 -28.93 -9.63 61.97
CA ASP A 260 -28.52 -8.27 61.56
C ASP A 260 -27.27 -8.26 60.65
N GLU A 261 -27.25 -7.21 59.82
CA GLU A 261 -26.20 -6.64 58.96
C GLU A 261 -24.92 -7.42 58.56
N PHE A 262 -24.69 -7.48 57.24
CA PHE A 262 -23.34 -7.49 56.67
C PHE A 262 -23.22 -6.36 55.64
N THR A 263 -22.30 -5.41 55.88
CA THR A 263 -22.07 -4.23 55.04
C THR A 263 -21.46 -4.58 53.68
N MET A 264 -22.06 -4.10 52.59
CA MET A 264 -21.49 -4.19 51.24
C MET A 264 -20.52 -3.04 50.97
N THR A 265 -19.22 -3.32 50.84
CA THR A 265 -18.23 -2.37 50.29
C THR A 265 -18.01 -2.60 48.80
N THR A 266 -18.46 -1.66 47.97
CA THR A 266 -18.33 -1.70 46.50
C THR A 266 -17.00 -1.10 46.01
N ASN A 267 -15.93 -1.90 46.00
CA ASN A 267 -14.69 -1.54 45.30
C ASN A 267 -14.75 -1.94 43.82
N ARG A 268 -15.18 -1.01 42.94
CA ARG A 268 -14.91 -1.12 41.50
C ARG A 268 -13.48 -0.64 41.22
N LYS A 269 -12.55 -1.58 41.04
CA LYS A 269 -11.26 -1.26 40.40
C LYS A 269 -11.49 -1.07 38.91
N THR A 270 -11.16 0.11 38.39
CA THR A 270 -10.97 0.33 36.96
C THR A 270 -9.68 -0.38 36.53
N SER A 271 -9.81 -1.49 35.81
CA SER A 271 -8.69 -2.12 35.13
C SER A 271 -8.26 -1.25 33.94
N GLU A 272 -6.99 -0.87 33.91
CA GLU A 272 -6.41 -0.08 32.82
C GLU A 272 -6.46 -0.87 31.51
N LEU A 273 -6.97 -0.26 30.43
CA LEU A 273 -6.92 -0.82 29.08
C LEU A 273 -5.50 -0.69 28.52
N VAL A 274 -4.60 -1.54 29.01
CA VAL A 274 -3.32 -1.80 28.34
C VAL A 274 -3.62 -2.63 27.10
N LEU A 275 -3.29 -2.11 25.92
CA LEU A 275 -3.26 -2.92 24.70
C LEU A 275 -2.12 -3.92 24.82
N ASP A 276 -2.44 -5.15 25.21
CA ASP A 276 -1.46 -6.22 25.22
C ASP A 276 -1.16 -6.63 23.77
N ILE A 277 0.11 -6.48 23.40
CA ILE A 277 0.59 -6.76 22.04
C ILE A 277 0.46 -8.25 21.75
N ASP A 278 0.63 -9.10 22.76
CA ASP A 278 0.58 -10.54 22.58
C ASP A 278 -0.87 -11.04 22.54
N GLU A 279 -1.82 -10.42 23.26
CA GLU A 279 -3.27 -10.66 23.03
C GLU A 279 -3.70 -10.23 21.61
N ILE A 280 -3.25 -9.07 21.12
CA ILE A 280 -3.57 -8.61 19.75
C ILE A 280 -2.98 -9.58 18.71
N LYS A 281 -1.74 -10.04 18.91
CA LYS A 281 -1.13 -11.05 18.04
C LYS A 281 -1.90 -12.37 18.10
N GLU A 282 -2.28 -12.85 19.29
CA GLU A 282 -3.07 -14.07 19.43
C GLU A 282 -4.42 -13.96 18.72
N VAL A 283 -5.12 -12.83 18.84
CA VAL A 283 -6.39 -12.60 18.14
C VAL A 283 -6.20 -12.54 16.62
N ASP A 284 -5.19 -11.82 16.12
CA ASP A 284 -4.90 -11.75 14.67
C ASP A 284 -4.36 -13.08 14.12
N GLU A 285 -3.63 -13.88 14.91
CA GLU A 285 -3.20 -15.24 14.54
C GLU A 285 -4.38 -16.21 14.55
N GLN A 286 -5.25 -16.17 15.56
CA GLN A 286 -6.49 -16.95 15.60
C GLN A 286 -7.38 -16.60 14.40
N PHE A 287 -7.50 -15.31 14.08
CA PHE A 287 -8.23 -14.84 12.90
C PHE A 287 -7.54 -15.32 11.62
N ALA A 288 -6.23 -15.11 11.42
CA ALA A 288 -5.50 -15.60 10.25
C ALA A 288 -5.60 -17.13 10.08
N ASN A 289 -5.61 -17.89 11.17
CA ASN A 289 -5.85 -19.34 11.21
C ASN A 289 -7.31 -19.73 10.92
N LEU A 290 -8.28 -18.85 11.14
CA LEU A 290 -9.67 -19.02 10.74
C LEU A 290 -9.83 -18.69 9.24
N MET A 291 -9.18 -17.63 8.76
CA MET A 291 -9.18 -17.19 7.35
C MET A 291 -8.41 -18.13 6.40
N SER A 292 -7.48 -18.94 6.92
CA SER A 292 -6.74 -19.95 6.15
C SER A 292 -7.46 -21.31 6.08
N LYS A 293 -8.41 -21.57 6.99
CA LYS A 293 -9.25 -22.78 6.96
C LYS A 293 -10.33 -22.63 5.89
N LYS A 294 -10.27 -23.44 4.83
CA LYS A 294 -11.35 -23.56 3.84
C LYS A 294 -12.69 -23.80 4.55
N ILE A 295 -13.66 -22.92 4.36
CA ILE A 295 -15.02 -23.05 4.91
C ILE A 295 -15.68 -24.26 4.23
N ARG A 296 -15.64 -25.43 4.90
CA ARG A 296 -16.31 -26.64 4.41
C ARG A 296 -17.80 -26.56 4.71
N LYS A 297 -18.60 -26.59 3.62
CA LYS A 297 -20.08 -26.69 3.56
C LYS A 297 -20.85 -25.38 3.79
N SER A 298 -21.04 -24.64 2.69
CA SER A 298 -22.35 -24.11 2.31
C SER A 298 -22.66 -24.64 0.91
N ASN A 299 -23.91 -25.01 0.63
CA ASN A 299 -24.33 -25.35 -0.74
C ASN A 299 -24.41 -24.06 -1.55
N THR A 300 -23.85 -24.08 -2.77
CA THR A 300 -23.47 -22.93 -3.60
C THR A 300 -22.41 -22.02 -2.95
N ASN A 301 -21.25 -21.93 -3.61
CA ASN A 301 -20.30 -20.80 -3.62
C ASN A 301 -19.04 -21.22 -4.40
N THR A 302 -18.60 -20.38 -5.34
CA THR A 302 -17.34 -20.54 -6.07
C THR A 302 -16.14 -20.15 -5.19
N ILE A 303 -14.92 -20.39 -5.68
CA ILE A 303 -13.69 -19.95 -4.99
C ILE A 303 -13.66 -18.41 -4.82
N PHE A 304 -14.30 -17.67 -5.74
CA PHE A 304 -14.43 -16.21 -5.65
C PHE A 304 -15.42 -15.78 -4.55
N ASP A 305 -16.54 -16.50 -4.39
CA ASP A 305 -17.53 -16.18 -3.36
C ASP A 305 -17.00 -16.44 -1.94
N ASP A 306 -16.19 -17.49 -1.75
CA ASP A 306 -15.47 -17.76 -0.50
C ASP A 306 -14.47 -16.63 -0.18
N LEU A 307 -13.68 -16.19 -1.17
CA LEU A 307 -12.74 -15.08 -1.00
C LEU A 307 -13.47 -13.77 -0.68
N ASP A 308 -14.56 -13.46 -1.38
CA ASP A 308 -15.37 -12.26 -1.16
C ASP A 308 -16.01 -12.26 0.23
N LYS A 309 -16.51 -13.42 0.69
CA LYS A 309 -17.01 -13.59 2.05
C LYS A 309 -15.89 -13.37 3.07
N ARG A 310 -14.74 -14.01 2.89
CA ARG A 310 -13.58 -13.85 3.78
C ARG A 310 -13.11 -12.39 3.89
N ILE A 311 -13.06 -11.67 2.78
CA ILE A 311 -12.70 -10.24 2.77
C ILE A 311 -13.73 -9.41 3.54
N LYS A 312 -15.04 -9.67 3.36
CA LYS A 312 -16.09 -9.00 4.14
C LYS A 312 -16.02 -9.29 5.64
N GLU A 313 -15.78 -10.54 6.03
CA GLU A 313 -15.62 -10.93 7.45
C GLU A 313 -14.41 -10.23 8.09
N SER A 314 -13.30 -10.08 7.35
CA SER A 314 -12.13 -9.30 7.79
C SER A 314 -12.43 -7.81 7.93
N GLN A 315 -13.27 -7.22 7.06
CA GLN A 315 -13.71 -5.83 7.21
C GLN A 315 -14.65 -5.66 8.41
N MET A 316 -15.60 -6.58 8.61
CA MET A 316 -16.55 -6.54 9.73
C MET A 316 -15.85 -6.64 11.08
N SER A 317 -14.78 -7.43 11.22
CA SER A 317 -13.98 -7.48 12.46
C SER A 317 -13.43 -6.09 12.82
N ILE A 318 -12.84 -5.39 11.86
CA ILE A 318 -12.31 -4.02 12.03
C ILE A 318 -13.44 -3.01 12.29
N GLN A 319 -14.56 -3.10 11.57
CA GLN A 319 -15.72 -2.24 11.81
C GLN A 319 -16.34 -2.47 13.19
N ASN A 320 -16.39 -3.71 13.68
CA ASN A 320 -16.89 -4.03 15.02
C ASN A 320 -15.97 -3.48 16.11
N LEU A 321 -14.65 -3.50 15.91
CA LEU A 321 -13.70 -2.83 16.81
C LEU A 321 -13.91 -1.31 16.79
N SER A 322 -13.99 -0.68 15.62
CA SER A 322 -14.28 0.76 15.48
C SER A 322 -15.66 1.16 16.03
N HIS A 323 -16.66 0.28 15.95
CA HIS A 323 -18.00 0.51 16.50
C HIS A 323 -18.03 0.29 18.02
N ALA A 324 -17.29 -0.69 18.56
CA ALA A 324 -17.13 -0.86 19.99
C ALA A 324 -16.38 0.34 20.61
N GLU A 325 -15.34 0.82 19.92
CA GLU A 325 -14.62 2.04 20.25
C GLU A 325 -15.56 3.26 20.19
N PHE A 326 -16.33 3.42 19.11
CA PHE A 326 -17.34 4.47 18.99
C PHE A 326 -18.37 4.43 20.13
N GLU A 327 -19.04 3.30 20.39
CA GLU A 327 -20.02 3.19 21.48
C GLU A 327 -19.38 3.43 22.87
N THR A 328 -18.10 3.10 23.05
CA THR A 328 -17.34 3.41 24.28
C THR A 328 -17.15 4.92 24.48
N TYR A 329 -16.98 5.69 23.39
CA TYR A 329 -16.74 7.14 23.42
C TYR A 329 -17.95 8.01 23.05
N LYS A 330 -19.06 7.42 22.60
CA LYS A 330 -20.30 8.09 22.17
C LYS A 330 -20.93 8.99 23.24
N GLU A 331 -20.76 8.63 24.51
CA GLU A 331 -21.22 9.43 25.65
C GLU A 331 -20.13 10.35 26.25
N ALA A 332 -18.91 10.38 25.69
CA ALA A 332 -17.77 11.13 26.25
C ALA A 332 -17.89 12.67 26.12
N GLY A 333 -18.86 13.16 25.32
CA GLY A 333 -19.11 14.58 25.10
C GLY A 333 -18.20 15.22 24.04
N VAL A 334 -18.59 16.40 23.55
CA VAL A 334 -17.93 17.06 22.41
C VAL A 334 -16.97 18.16 22.89
N THR A 335 -15.67 17.94 22.74
CA THR A 335 -14.66 18.98 22.95
C THR A 335 -14.63 19.95 21.77
N HIS A 336 -14.95 21.22 22.01
CA HIS A 336 -14.93 22.27 20.99
C HIS A 336 -13.54 22.88 20.91
N PHE A 337 -12.92 22.88 19.71
CA PHE A 337 -11.67 23.59 19.48
C PHE A 337 -11.94 25.09 19.28
N ILE A 338 -11.52 25.91 20.24
CA ILE A 338 -11.53 27.37 20.11
C ILE A 338 -10.18 27.81 19.55
N SER A 339 -10.17 28.25 18.28
CA SER A 339 -8.98 28.81 17.65
C SER A 339 -8.51 30.07 18.41
N PRO A 340 -7.21 30.21 18.73
CA PRO A 340 -6.68 31.38 19.45
C PRO A 340 -6.52 32.64 18.57
N ILE A 341 -7.13 32.66 17.37
CA ILE A 341 -7.08 33.80 16.44
C ILE A 341 -8.41 34.55 16.53
N GLY A 342 -8.53 35.35 17.60
CA GLY A 342 -9.67 36.20 17.91
C GLY A 342 -9.29 37.61 18.37
N LEU A 343 -8.08 38.07 18.01
CA LEU A 343 -7.66 39.45 18.26
C LEU A 343 -8.17 40.37 17.15
N ASN A 344 -9.34 40.98 17.40
CA ASN A 344 -9.94 42.16 16.76
C ASN A 344 -9.59 42.49 15.29
N PRO A 345 -10.53 42.29 14.34
CA PRO A 345 -10.48 42.95 13.04
C PRO A 345 -11.03 44.38 13.15
N ASN A 346 -10.22 45.34 13.60
CA ASN A 346 -10.55 46.77 13.46
C ASN A 346 -9.98 47.29 12.13
N PRO A 347 -10.81 47.62 11.12
CA PRO A 347 -10.33 48.25 9.90
C PRO A 347 -9.90 49.70 10.18
N MET A 348 -8.78 50.12 9.61
CA MET A 348 -8.44 51.55 9.56
C MET A 348 -9.47 52.29 8.71
N ASN A 349 -10.08 53.35 9.27
CA ASN A 349 -10.64 54.45 8.50
C ASN A 349 -10.38 55.75 9.27
N PHE A 350 -9.62 56.66 8.66
CA PHE A 350 -9.38 58.01 9.17
C PHE A 350 -10.53 58.95 8.73
N PRO A 351 -10.69 60.12 9.38
CA PRO A 351 -12.02 60.65 9.68
C PRO A 351 -12.61 61.53 8.58
N ASN A 352 -13.95 61.62 8.57
CA ASN A 352 -14.69 62.78 8.10
C ASN A 352 -15.90 63.04 9.00
N SER A 353 -16.04 64.30 9.40
CA SER A 353 -17.21 64.93 10.03
C SER A 353 -17.27 66.38 9.47
N PRO A 354 -18.34 67.18 9.64
CA PRO A 354 -19.52 67.01 10.52
C PRO A 354 -20.89 67.39 9.88
N MET A 355 -21.97 67.41 10.70
CA MET A 355 -23.29 68.08 10.49
C MET A 355 -24.23 67.44 9.42
N SER A 356 -25.57 67.54 9.41
CA SER A 356 -26.65 68.02 10.34
C SER A 356 -28.03 67.78 9.63
N ASP A 357 -29.24 67.70 10.21
CA ASP A 357 -29.75 67.79 11.60
C ASP A 357 -31.21 67.24 11.74
N THR A 358 -31.79 67.24 12.96
CA THR A 358 -33.23 67.05 13.32
C THR A 358 -33.91 65.69 12.99
N SER A 359 -34.93 65.19 13.70
CA SER A 359 -35.81 65.73 14.76
C SER A 359 -36.28 64.66 15.78
N SER A 360 -36.77 65.13 16.95
CA SER A 360 -37.52 64.40 18.00
C SER A 360 -38.74 63.59 17.48
N VAL A 361 -39.30 62.57 18.15
CA VAL A 361 -39.89 62.52 19.52
C VAL A 361 -40.07 61.05 20.00
N ASP A 362 -40.21 60.89 21.32
CA ASP A 362 -40.95 59.87 22.10
C ASP A 362 -40.25 58.75 22.89
N LEU A 363 -40.70 58.65 24.14
CA LEU A 363 -40.21 57.77 25.21
C LEU A 363 -41.12 56.55 25.36
N SER A 364 -40.59 55.35 25.09
CA SER A 364 -41.11 54.13 25.73
C SER A 364 -39.97 53.13 25.96
N TYR A 365 -39.81 52.68 27.20
CA TYR A 365 -38.84 51.65 27.58
C TYR A 365 -39.50 50.26 27.52
N PRO A 366 -39.07 49.35 26.64
CA PRO A 366 -39.39 47.93 26.77
C PRO A 366 -38.53 47.32 27.89
N THR A 367 -39.16 46.55 28.75
CA THR A 367 -38.54 45.89 29.90
C THR A 367 -37.51 44.83 29.49
N SER A 368 -36.47 44.69 30.32
CA SER A 368 -35.42 43.67 30.18
C SER A 368 -35.99 42.25 30.12
N PRO A 369 -35.51 41.37 29.21
CA PRO A 369 -35.86 39.95 29.25
C PRO A 369 -35.31 39.30 30.52
N LYS A 370 -36.14 38.48 31.17
CA LYS A 370 -35.80 37.78 32.42
C LYS A 370 -34.65 36.79 32.19
N PRO A 371 -33.62 36.72 33.05
CA PRO A 371 -32.64 35.64 32.98
C PRO A 371 -33.30 34.30 33.34
N SER A 372 -33.10 33.29 32.50
CA SER A 372 -33.58 31.93 32.76
C SER A 372 -32.81 31.29 33.92
N ILE A 373 -33.54 30.54 34.76
CA ILE A 373 -32.97 29.91 35.95
C ILE A 373 -32.18 28.67 35.54
N LEU A 374 -30.87 28.82 35.37
CA LEU A 374 -29.91 27.72 35.44
C LEU A 374 -29.20 27.75 36.79
N GLN A 375 -29.83 27.12 37.79
CA GLN A 375 -29.18 26.86 39.08
C GLN A 375 -28.02 25.88 38.89
N ARG A 376 -26.81 26.44 38.77
CA ARG A 376 -25.56 25.67 38.82
C ARG A 376 -25.46 24.98 40.18
N ARG A 377 -25.69 23.65 40.24
CA ARG A 377 -25.36 22.84 41.41
C ARG A 377 -23.87 23.07 41.73
N LYS A 378 -23.57 23.73 42.84
CA LYS A 378 -22.20 23.81 43.37
C LYS A 378 -21.83 22.42 43.88
N ILE A 379 -21.03 21.68 43.11
CA ILE A 379 -20.33 20.50 43.60
C ILE A 379 -19.26 21.00 44.57
N THR A 380 -19.55 20.93 45.88
CA THR A 380 -18.59 21.28 46.93
C THR A 380 -17.65 20.10 47.17
N GLY A 381 -16.64 20.00 46.31
CA GLY A 381 -15.57 19.02 46.42
C GLY A 381 -14.60 19.19 45.27
N SER A 382 -13.32 19.34 45.58
CA SER A 382 -12.25 19.44 44.58
C SER A 382 -12.00 18.07 43.96
N LEU A 383 -12.90 17.63 43.06
CA LEU A 383 -12.60 16.57 42.11
C LEU A 383 -11.69 17.14 41.01
N SER A 384 -10.49 17.53 41.43
CA SER A 384 -9.35 17.71 40.55
C SER A 384 -8.94 16.31 40.07
N LEU A 385 -9.69 15.77 39.10
CA LEU A 385 -9.26 14.64 38.29
C LEU A 385 -8.06 15.10 37.46
N VAL A 386 -6.90 15.12 38.12
CA VAL A 386 -5.61 15.21 37.46
C VAL A 386 -5.40 13.86 36.80
N ILE A 387 -5.95 13.72 35.59
CA ILE A 387 -5.59 12.66 34.65
C ILE A 387 -4.13 12.92 34.30
N LYS A 388 -3.21 12.37 35.10
CA LYS A 388 -1.83 12.22 34.68
C LYS A 388 -1.88 11.31 33.45
N PRO A 389 -1.32 11.72 32.29
CA PRO A 389 -1.09 10.78 31.19
C PRO A 389 0.01 9.83 31.64
N THR A 390 -0.37 8.76 32.36
CA THR A 390 0.56 7.81 32.99
C THR A 390 0.95 6.70 32.01
N ILE A 391 0.73 6.93 30.72
CA ILE A 391 1.13 6.10 29.60
C ILE A 391 1.73 7.06 28.58
N THR A 392 3.05 7.07 28.44
CA THR A 392 3.67 7.60 27.22
C THR A 392 3.13 6.77 26.06
N PRO A 393 2.45 7.35 25.06
CA PRO A 393 1.91 6.58 23.96
C PRO A 393 3.06 5.82 23.30
N LYS A 394 2.88 4.51 23.08
CA LYS A 394 3.92 3.67 22.46
C LYS A 394 4.01 3.94 20.94
N GLU A 395 4.21 5.19 20.53
CA GLU A 395 4.34 5.65 19.12
C GLU A 395 5.48 4.95 18.34
N ASN A 396 6.28 4.15 19.05
CA ASN A 396 7.33 3.27 18.55
C ASN A 396 6.80 1.92 18.01
N LEU A 397 5.50 1.59 18.18
CA LEU A 397 4.90 0.39 17.59
C LEU A 397 4.39 0.66 16.17
N TYR A 398 4.67 -0.27 15.27
CA TYR A 398 4.25 -0.18 13.87
C TYR A 398 2.71 -0.17 13.70
N CYS A 399 1.95 -0.76 14.63
CA CYS A 399 0.48 -0.77 14.58
C CYS A 399 -0.13 0.65 14.60
N TYR A 400 0.47 1.62 15.31
CA TYR A 400 0.02 3.01 15.27
C TYR A 400 0.31 3.69 13.93
N HIS A 401 1.44 3.38 13.28
CA HIS A 401 1.68 3.80 11.89
C HIS A 401 0.64 3.21 10.94
N MET A 402 0.26 1.94 11.11
CA MET A 402 -0.79 1.31 10.30
C MET A 402 -2.18 1.93 10.54
N ALA A 403 -2.53 2.25 11.79
CA ALA A 403 -3.80 2.87 12.16
C ALA A 403 -3.95 4.30 11.56
N ASN A 404 -2.83 5.03 11.47
CA ASN A 404 -2.72 6.34 10.83
C ASN A 404 -2.95 6.35 9.31
N TYR A 405 -3.14 5.18 8.68
CA TYR A 405 -3.42 5.00 7.26
C TYR A 405 -4.52 3.95 7.05
N SER A 406 -5.77 4.28 7.36
CA SER A 406 -6.89 3.34 7.29
C SER A 406 -7.03 2.70 5.90
N GLN A 407 -7.38 1.41 5.85
CA GLN A 407 -7.74 0.74 4.60
C GLN A 407 -9.00 1.34 3.92
N THR A 408 -9.82 2.08 4.67
CA THR A 408 -11.04 2.71 4.14
C THR A 408 -10.74 3.85 3.16
N TRP A 409 -9.59 4.52 3.28
CA TRP A 409 -9.19 5.63 2.39
C TRP A 409 -8.85 5.13 0.99
N GLU A 410 -8.05 4.06 0.95
CA GLU A 410 -7.73 3.31 -0.26
C GLU A 410 -9.01 2.74 -0.89
N HIS A 411 -9.90 2.13 -0.08
CA HIS A 411 -11.18 1.61 -0.56
C HIS A 411 -12.09 2.69 -1.17
N SER A 412 -12.21 3.85 -0.51
CA SER A 412 -13.06 4.96 -0.98
C SER A 412 -12.53 5.56 -2.28
N GLY A 413 -11.22 5.79 -2.40
CA GLY A 413 -10.62 6.29 -3.63
C GLY A 413 -10.73 5.29 -4.80
N ILE A 414 -10.67 3.98 -4.53
CA ILE A 414 -11.02 2.95 -5.52
C ILE A 414 -12.48 3.06 -5.95
N VAL A 415 -13.44 3.20 -5.03
CA VAL A 415 -14.86 3.31 -5.39
C VAL A 415 -15.11 4.51 -6.32
N LYS A 416 -14.57 5.70 -5.97
CA LYS A 416 -14.67 6.92 -6.78
C LYS A 416 -13.99 6.78 -8.17
N LEU A 417 -12.85 6.09 -8.23
CA LEU A 417 -12.20 5.74 -9.49
C LEU A 417 -13.08 4.83 -10.36
N LEU A 418 -13.68 3.79 -9.76
CA LEU A 418 -14.55 2.85 -10.47
C LEU A 418 -15.82 3.53 -10.99
N GLU A 419 -16.41 4.46 -10.25
CA GLU A 419 -17.55 5.26 -10.71
C GLU A 419 -17.21 6.10 -11.93
N SER A 420 -16.04 6.75 -11.92
CA SER A 420 -15.54 7.52 -13.06
C SER A 420 -15.27 6.63 -14.28
N LEU A 421 -14.73 5.42 -14.06
CA LEU A 421 -14.46 4.43 -15.11
C LEU A 421 -15.70 3.82 -15.75
N LYS A 422 -16.90 3.92 -15.15
CA LYS A 422 -18.15 3.53 -15.84
C LYS A 422 -18.43 4.36 -17.11
N LYS A 423 -17.80 5.53 -17.24
CA LYS A 423 -18.01 6.51 -18.32
C LYS A 423 -16.77 6.74 -19.21
N SER A 424 -15.73 5.89 -19.11
CA SER A 424 -14.50 5.98 -19.90
C SER A 424 -13.91 4.59 -20.20
N ASN A 425 -13.17 4.46 -21.30
CA ASN A 425 -12.43 3.25 -21.68
C ASN A 425 -10.90 3.50 -21.63
N CYS A 426 -10.46 4.48 -20.83
CA CYS A 426 -9.04 4.77 -20.58
C CYS A 426 -8.31 3.53 -20.00
N ARG A 427 -7.03 3.37 -20.34
CA ARG A 427 -6.14 2.42 -19.65
C ARG A 427 -5.76 2.98 -18.30
N VAL A 428 -6.11 2.27 -17.22
CA VAL A 428 -5.79 2.69 -15.85
C VAL A 428 -4.99 1.60 -15.14
N HIS A 429 -3.91 2.02 -14.49
CA HIS A 429 -3.08 1.19 -13.63
C HIS A 429 -3.07 1.76 -12.21
N VAL A 430 -3.60 1.00 -11.26
CA VAL A 430 -3.69 1.42 -9.87
C VAL A 430 -2.43 0.99 -9.11
N CYS A 431 -1.73 1.98 -8.56
CA CYS A 431 -0.42 1.85 -7.95
C CYS A 431 -0.48 1.56 -6.45
N ASN A 432 0.60 1.00 -5.88
CA ASN A 432 0.90 0.98 -4.44
C ASN A 432 -0.19 0.41 -3.50
N ILE A 433 -1.06 -0.48 -3.94
CA ILE A 433 -2.22 -0.92 -3.14
C ILE A 433 -1.77 -1.75 -1.91
N SER A 434 -2.43 -1.58 -0.77
CA SER A 434 -2.13 -2.33 0.47
C SER A 434 -3.28 -3.21 1.00
N ALA A 435 -4.54 -2.88 0.72
CA ALA A 435 -5.67 -3.60 1.29
C ALA A 435 -6.28 -4.61 0.31
N ALA A 436 -6.48 -5.84 0.80
CA ALA A 436 -7.15 -6.90 0.05
C ALA A 436 -8.59 -6.52 -0.34
N SER A 437 -9.26 -5.67 0.46
CA SER A 437 -10.59 -5.15 0.17
C SER A 437 -10.62 -4.24 -1.07
N SER A 438 -9.64 -3.36 -1.23
CA SER A 438 -9.45 -2.51 -2.43
C SER A 438 -9.12 -3.34 -3.65
N LEU A 439 -8.17 -4.27 -3.53
CA LEU A 439 -7.79 -5.20 -4.60
C LEU A 439 -8.97 -6.04 -5.09
N ASN A 440 -9.85 -6.46 -4.18
CA ASN A 440 -11.01 -7.26 -4.55
C ASN A 440 -12.08 -6.43 -5.28
N LYS A 441 -12.25 -5.14 -4.95
CA LYS A 441 -13.07 -4.23 -5.76
C LYS A 441 -12.52 -4.07 -7.17
N ILE A 442 -11.20 -3.98 -7.33
CA ILE A 442 -10.54 -3.97 -8.65
C ILE A 442 -10.76 -5.30 -9.39
N ARG A 443 -10.62 -6.45 -8.70
CA ARG A 443 -10.90 -7.77 -9.27
C ARG A 443 -12.33 -7.86 -9.83
N GLN A 444 -13.33 -7.44 -9.05
CA GLN A 444 -14.73 -7.39 -9.49
C GLN A 444 -14.91 -6.39 -10.65
N ALA A 445 -14.24 -5.24 -10.61
CA ALA A 445 -14.34 -4.25 -11.66
C ALA A 445 -13.76 -4.67 -13.01
N LYS A 446 -12.73 -5.52 -13.02
CA LYS A 446 -12.12 -6.07 -14.26
C LYS A 446 -13.10 -6.87 -15.13
N GLU A 447 -14.21 -7.34 -14.56
CA GLU A 447 -15.26 -8.06 -15.31
C GLU A 447 -15.94 -7.15 -16.35
N TRP A 448 -16.10 -5.85 -16.05
CA TRP A 448 -16.66 -4.85 -16.96
C TRP A 448 -15.62 -3.84 -17.49
N CYS A 449 -14.60 -3.48 -16.71
CA CYS A 449 -13.50 -2.61 -17.11
C CYS A 449 -12.21 -3.40 -17.41
N LYS A 450 -12.13 -4.01 -18.60
CA LYS A 450 -10.99 -4.88 -19.00
C LYS A 450 -9.64 -4.16 -19.11
N ARG A 451 -9.62 -2.82 -19.09
CA ARG A 451 -8.42 -1.97 -19.17
C ARG A 451 -7.95 -1.45 -17.81
N LEU A 452 -8.62 -1.84 -16.73
CA LEU A 452 -8.19 -1.60 -15.36
C LEU A 452 -7.18 -2.66 -14.93
N THR A 453 -6.02 -2.22 -14.45
CA THR A 453 -4.96 -3.08 -13.91
C THR A 453 -4.49 -2.56 -12.55
N CYS A 454 -3.78 -3.39 -11.80
CA CYS A 454 -3.17 -3.01 -10.52
C CYS A 454 -1.89 -3.78 -10.21
N GLU A 455 -1.06 -3.16 -9.38
CA GLU A 455 0.16 -3.74 -8.83
C GLU A 455 0.06 -3.97 -7.32
N ILE A 456 0.97 -4.79 -6.80
CA ILE A 456 1.29 -4.91 -5.38
C ILE A 456 2.80 -4.74 -5.17
N PRO A 457 3.26 -3.91 -4.20
CA PRO A 457 4.67 -3.89 -3.84
C PRO A 457 5.11 -5.22 -3.21
N ALA A 458 6.29 -5.72 -3.57
CA ALA A 458 6.86 -6.97 -3.05
C ALA A 458 6.94 -7.01 -1.51
N SER A 459 7.09 -5.85 -0.87
CA SER A 459 7.07 -5.69 0.59
C SER A 459 5.75 -6.16 1.23
N HIS A 460 4.61 -5.91 0.59
CA HIS A 460 3.27 -6.25 1.10
C HIS A 460 2.92 -7.73 0.90
N LEU A 461 3.69 -8.46 0.09
CA LEU A 461 3.63 -9.92 -0.03
C LEU A 461 4.56 -10.63 0.97
N THR A 462 5.65 -9.96 1.38
CA THR A 462 6.75 -10.56 2.15
C THR A 462 6.63 -10.29 3.65
N PHE A 463 6.14 -9.12 4.05
CA PHE A 463 6.06 -8.69 5.44
C PHE A 463 4.62 -8.57 5.94
N SER A 464 4.48 -8.53 7.27
CA SER A 464 3.24 -8.34 8.00
C SER A 464 3.50 -7.36 9.14
N SER A 465 2.51 -6.55 9.51
CA SER A 465 2.60 -5.62 10.64
C SER A 465 2.98 -6.30 11.96
N MET A 466 2.69 -7.61 12.07
CA MET A 466 2.98 -8.45 13.24
C MET A 466 4.45 -8.88 13.34
N THR A 467 5.17 -8.93 12.22
CA THR A 467 6.58 -9.35 12.16
C THR A 467 7.57 -8.18 12.18
N ILE A 468 7.07 -6.94 12.19
CA ILE A 468 7.89 -5.72 12.23
C ILE A 468 8.32 -5.45 13.68
N PRO A 469 9.64 -5.33 13.96
CA PRO A 469 10.12 -5.04 15.31
C PRO A 469 9.71 -3.65 15.81
N GLU A 470 9.63 -3.50 17.15
CA GLU A 470 9.42 -2.20 17.78
C GLU A 470 10.56 -1.22 17.44
N ASN A 471 10.22 0.06 17.25
CA ASN A 471 11.12 1.15 16.86
C ASN A 471 11.76 1.03 15.46
N ASP A 472 11.47 -0.02 14.67
CA ASP A 472 12.14 -0.25 13.38
C ASP A 472 11.48 0.54 12.23
N THR A 473 11.84 1.82 12.14
CA THR A 473 11.25 2.76 11.18
C THR A 473 11.63 2.48 9.72
N ARG A 474 12.57 1.54 9.46
CA ARG A 474 12.91 1.07 8.10
C ARG A 474 11.66 0.60 7.36
N PHE A 475 10.75 -0.06 8.07
CA PHE A 475 9.47 -0.53 7.54
C PHE A 475 8.41 0.57 7.32
N LYS A 476 8.67 1.83 7.70
CA LYS A 476 7.70 2.92 7.54
C LYS A 476 7.46 3.28 6.07
N CYS A 477 6.52 2.60 5.43
CA CYS A 477 6.11 2.85 4.04
C CYS A 477 4.71 3.46 3.96
N TYR A 478 4.37 3.93 2.76
CA TYR A 478 3.03 4.41 2.42
C TYR A 478 2.63 3.91 1.02
N PRO A 479 1.46 3.25 0.89
CA PRO A 479 0.60 2.73 1.96
C PRO A 479 1.32 1.73 2.88
N PRO A 480 0.82 1.49 4.11
CA PRO A 480 1.51 0.65 5.08
C PRO A 480 1.36 -0.84 4.76
N ILE A 481 2.41 -1.62 5.07
CA ILE A 481 2.29 -3.07 5.28
C ILE A 481 1.18 -3.33 6.31
N ARG A 482 0.30 -4.29 6.03
CA ARG A 482 -0.90 -4.64 6.82
C ARG A 482 -0.66 -5.90 7.66
N ASN A 483 -1.66 -6.35 8.41
CA ASN A 483 -1.58 -7.57 9.21
C ASN A 483 -1.58 -8.87 8.38
N GLN A 484 -1.29 -9.99 9.04
CA GLN A 484 -1.11 -11.28 8.39
C GLN A 484 -2.38 -11.76 7.66
N ALA A 485 -3.56 -11.48 8.22
CA ALA A 485 -4.82 -11.81 7.58
C ALA A 485 -4.97 -11.11 6.22
N ASN A 486 -4.64 -9.81 6.13
CA ASN A 486 -4.62 -9.09 4.87
C ASN A 486 -3.57 -9.64 3.90
N THR A 487 -2.33 -9.89 4.35
CA THR A 487 -1.26 -10.47 3.51
C THR A 487 -1.68 -11.83 2.93
N ASN A 488 -2.33 -12.70 3.71
CA ASN A 488 -2.87 -13.98 3.24
C ASN A 488 -3.93 -13.78 2.13
N LEU A 489 -4.82 -12.80 2.27
CA LEU A 489 -5.84 -12.47 1.28
C LEU A 489 -5.24 -11.87 -0.01
N ILE A 490 -4.18 -11.05 0.09
CA ILE A 490 -3.40 -10.58 -1.08
C ILE A 490 -2.80 -11.78 -1.83
N TRP A 491 -2.23 -12.76 -1.13
CA TRP A 491 -1.69 -13.97 -1.76
C TRP A 491 -2.76 -14.78 -2.51
N ASP A 492 -3.98 -14.87 -1.99
CA ASP A 492 -5.10 -15.53 -2.68
C ASP A 492 -5.54 -14.72 -3.92
N LEU A 493 -5.67 -13.39 -3.80
CA LEU A 493 -5.98 -12.48 -4.92
C LEU A 493 -4.93 -12.58 -6.04
N LEU A 494 -3.63 -12.60 -5.70
CA LEU A 494 -2.52 -12.76 -6.65
C LEU A 494 -2.62 -14.11 -7.39
N LYS A 495 -2.89 -15.20 -6.67
CA LYS A 495 -3.08 -16.55 -7.26
C LYS A 495 -4.30 -16.57 -8.19
N MET A 496 -5.37 -15.87 -7.83
CA MET A 496 -6.66 -15.80 -8.54
C MET A 496 -6.73 -14.73 -9.64
N LYS A 497 -5.58 -14.12 -10.02
CA LYS A 497 -5.47 -13.08 -11.07
C LYS A 497 -6.22 -11.77 -10.75
N GLY A 498 -6.44 -11.47 -9.47
CA GLY A 498 -6.90 -10.14 -9.04
C GLY A 498 -5.84 -9.06 -9.23
N ILE A 499 -4.55 -9.43 -9.13
CA ILE A 499 -3.37 -8.55 -9.22
C ILE A 499 -2.58 -8.89 -10.49
N ASP A 500 -2.12 -7.87 -11.23
CA ASP A 500 -1.45 -8.06 -12.52
C ASP A 500 0.07 -7.96 -12.41
N ALA A 501 0.57 -6.97 -11.68
CA ALA A 501 2.01 -6.69 -11.55
C ALA A 501 2.52 -6.80 -10.10
N ILE A 502 3.80 -7.10 -9.97
CA ILE A 502 4.55 -6.94 -8.72
C ILE A 502 5.67 -5.91 -8.99
N THR A 503 5.82 -4.93 -8.10
CA THR A 503 6.89 -3.92 -8.18
C THR A 503 7.69 -3.87 -6.89
N SER A 504 8.84 -3.19 -6.90
CA SER A 504 9.58 -2.89 -5.68
C SER A 504 8.83 -1.92 -4.77
N GLY A 505 8.04 -1.01 -5.35
CA GLY A 505 7.54 0.16 -4.63
C GLY A 505 8.68 1.03 -4.09
N HIS A 506 9.82 1.04 -4.79
CA HIS A 506 11.04 1.66 -4.27
C HIS A 506 10.84 3.16 -4.07
N ALA A 507 11.11 3.60 -2.84
CA ALA A 507 11.41 4.98 -2.49
C ALA A 507 12.49 4.95 -1.41
N ALA A 508 13.77 5.06 -1.77
CA ALA A 508 14.83 5.23 -0.80
C ALA A 508 14.57 6.42 0.12
N VAL A 509 15.10 6.40 1.34
CA VAL A 509 15.09 7.52 2.31
C VAL A 509 16.42 7.48 3.02
N CYS A 510 17.16 8.59 3.10
CA CYS A 510 18.45 8.59 3.82
C CYS A 510 18.26 8.48 5.35
N ASN A 511 19.30 7.99 6.05
CA ASN A 511 19.26 7.63 7.47
C ASN A 511 18.66 8.71 8.39
N ASP A 512 19.17 9.93 8.24
CA ASP A 512 18.72 11.13 8.93
C ASP A 512 17.19 11.33 8.89
N PHE A 513 16.58 11.12 7.72
CA PHE A 513 15.14 11.31 7.53
C PHE A 513 14.34 10.08 7.94
N LYS A 514 14.98 8.90 7.98
CA LYS A 514 14.34 7.64 8.35
C LYS A 514 14.28 7.42 9.86
N ILE A 515 15.31 7.82 10.61
CA ILE A 515 15.38 7.69 12.07
C ILE A 515 15.26 6.21 12.50
N ILE A 516 16.19 5.35 12.05
CA ILE A 516 16.11 3.85 12.08
C ILE A 516 15.54 3.27 13.38
N LYS A 517 16.03 3.74 14.53
CA LYS A 517 15.65 3.28 15.88
C LYS A 517 14.86 4.38 16.56
N GLY A 518 13.62 4.57 16.14
CA GLY A 518 12.91 5.79 16.44
C GLY A 518 11.40 5.70 16.40
N ASN A 519 10.80 6.83 16.71
CA ASN A 519 9.36 7.01 16.73
C ASN A 519 8.83 7.06 15.28
N PHE A 520 7.89 6.17 14.94
CA PHE A 520 7.28 6.10 13.61
C PHE A 520 6.64 7.43 13.21
N ARG A 521 6.12 8.23 14.15
CA ARG A 521 5.55 9.57 13.89
C ARG A 521 6.58 10.53 13.25
N LYS A 522 7.82 10.56 13.75
CA LYS A 522 8.87 11.49 13.27
C LYS A 522 9.49 11.07 11.93
N ALA A 523 9.63 9.77 11.69
CA ALA A 523 10.26 9.19 10.49
C ALA A 523 9.55 9.53 9.16
N VAL A 524 10.29 9.57 8.05
CA VAL A 524 9.74 9.79 6.69
C VAL A 524 9.32 8.46 6.03
N ASN A 525 8.22 8.52 5.26
CA ASN A 525 7.67 7.39 4.51
C ASN A 525 8.58 7.06 3.32
N GLY A 526 8.90 5.78 3.14
CA GLY A 526 9.63 5.26 1.99
C GLY A 526 10.17 3.86 2.27
N PHE A 527 10.49 3.10 1.22
CA PHE A 527 10.88 1.69 1.33
C PHE A 527 11.92 1.35 0.23
N PRO A 528 13.22 1.20 0.55
CA PRO A 528 14.24 0.84 -0.42
C PRO A 528 14.22 -0.67 -0.71
N ALA A 529 13.62 -1.05 -1.84
CA ALA A 529 13.43 -2.46 -2.24
C ALA A 529 13.74 -2.79 -3.72
N ILE A 530 14.22 -1.81 -4.50
CA ILE A 530 14.67 -2.07 -5.88
C ILE A 530 15.76 -3.15 -5.86
N GLY A 531 15.68 -4.09 -6.79
CA GLY A 531 16.59 -5.24 -6.83
C GLY A 531 16.30 -6.36 -5.81
N PHE A 532 15.23 -6.27 -5.01
CA PHE A 532 14.81 -7.37 -4.11
C PHE A 532 13.45 -8.00 -4.48
N SER A 533 12.71 -7.42 -5.43
CA SER A 533 11.34 -7.83 -5.76
C SER A 533 11.20 -9.31 -6.13
N LEU A 534 12.15 -9.87 -6.89
CA LEU A 534 12.15 -11.30 -7.23
C LEU A 534 12.44 -12.15 -6.01
N GLN A 535 13.51 -11.83 -5.28
CA GLN A 535 14.08 -12.68 -4.24
C GLN A 535 13.21 -12.70 -2.97
N ALA A 536 12.59 -11.57 -2.62
CA ALA A 536 11.66 -11.45 -1.51
C ALA A 536 10.37 -12.27 -1.75
N VAL A 537 9.74 -12.09 -2.91
CA VAL A 537 8.53 -12.83 -3.29
C VAL A 537 8.85 -14.31 -3.55
N TRP A 538 10.00 -14.63 -4.13
CA TRP A 538 10.45 -16.01 -4.32
C TRP A 538 10.72 -16.72 -3.00
N THR A 539 11.39 -16.07 -2.04
CA THR A 539 11.62 -16.63 -0.69
C THR A 539 10.30 -17.02 -0.03
N THR A 540 9.30 -16.15 -0.12
CA THR A 540 7.96 -16.38 0.43
C THR A 540 7.20 -17.48 -0.33
N LEU A 541 7.34 -17.55 -1.66
CA LEU A 541 6.73 -18.59 -2.50
C LEU A 541 7.37 -19.96 -2.34
N ASN A 542 8.69 -20.03 -2.17
CA ASN A 542 9.47 -21.27 -2.18
C ASN A 542 9.26 -22.10 -0.90
N GLY A 543 9.11 -21.45 0.26
CA GLY A 543 8.86 -22.13 1.54
C GLY A 543 7.74 -23.17 1.53
N PRO A 544 6.51 -22.86 1.04
CA PRO A 544 5.40 -23.82 0.97
C PRO A 544 5.42 -24.76 -0.25
N VAL A 545 6.46 -24.78 -1.10
CA VAL A 545 6.48 -25.64 -2.29
C VAL A 545 6.76 -27.09 -1.93
N SER A 546 5.82 -27.98 -2.28
CA SER A 546 5.93 -29.42 -1.98
C SER A 546 6.35 -30.28 -3.18
N SER A 547 6.53 -29.70 -4.37
CA SER A 547 6.96 -30.44 -5.56
C SER A 547 7.69 -29.58 -6.60
N HIS A 548 8.60 -30.18 -7.36
CA HIS A 548 9.35 -29.48 -8.42
C HIS A 548 8.42 -28.90 -9.51
N ALA A 549 7.33 -29.58 -9.88
CA ALA A 549 6.38 -29.05 -10.86
C ALA A 549 5.64 -27.79 -10.36
N GLN A 550 5.40 -27.68 -9.05
CA GLN A 550 4.84 -26.48 -8.43
C GLN A 550 5.87 -25.34 -8.35
N LEU A 551 7.15 -25.67 -8.09
CA LEU A 551 8.28 -24.76 -8.14
C LEU A 551 8.38 -24.07 -9.51
N GLU A 552 8.43 -24.88 -10.57
CA GLU A 552 8.48 -24.42 -11.96
C GLU A 552 7.28 -23.56 -12.35
N HIS A 553 6.07 -23.96 -11.91
CA HIS A 553 4.85 -23.17 -12.14
C HIS A 553 4.94 -21.77 -11.53
N TYR A 554 5.44 -21.65 -10.29
CA TYR A 554 5.60 -20.34 -9.67
C TYR A 554 6.70 -19.49 -10.30
N ILE A 555 7.79 -20.10 -10.80
CA ILE A 555 8.80 -19.38 -11.58
C ILE A 555 8.20 -18.77 -12.86
N VAL A 556 7.39 -19.53 -13.61
CA VAL A 556 6.68 -19.01 -14.79
C VAL A 556 5.69 -17.91 -14.42
N ARG A 557 5.02 -17.99 -13.25
CA ARG A 557 4.15 -16.90 -12.77
C ARG A 557 4.92 -15.66 -12.34
N LEU A 558 6.07 -15.79 -11.68
CA LEU A 558 6.94 -14.66 -11.34
C LEU A 558 7.42 -13.93 -12.60
N ALA A 559 7.86 -14.65 -13.63
CA ALA A 559 8.22 -14.05 -14.92
C ALA A 559 7.05 -13.30 -15.57
N LYS A 560 5.79 -13.69 -15.30
CA LYS A 560 4.62 -12.95 -15.78
C LYS A 560 4.36 -11.69 -14.95
N TRP A 561 4.34 -11.80 -13.62
CA TRP A 561 4.08 -10.68 -12.70
C TRP A 561 5.17 -9.60 -12.69
N LEU A 562 6.44 -9.97 -12.94
CA LEU A 562 7.60 -9.08 -12.88
C LEU A 562 8.10 -8.63 -14.26
N SER A 563 7.55 -9.15 -15.37
CA SER A 563 8.04 -8.82 -16.72
C SER A 563 6.92 -8.73 -17.75
N LEU A 564 6.15 -9.79 -18.00
CA LEU A 564 5.13 -9.79 -19.06
C LEU A 564 4.02 -8.77 -18.81
N TYR A 565 3.34 -8.86 -17.67
CA TYR A 565 2.22 -7.99 -17.34
C TYR A 565 2.66 -6.52 -17.16
N PRO A 566 3.79 -6.20 -16.49
CA PRO A 566 4.40 -4.88 -16.55
C PRO A 566 4.63 -4.34 -17.98
N ALA A 567 5.12 -5.17 -18.91
CA ALA A 567 5.30 -4.75 -20.30
C ALA A 567 3.97 -4.47 -21.02
N GLU A 568 2.91 -5.22 -20.70
CA GLU A 568 1.55 -5.00 -21.23
C GLU A 568 0.93 -3.71 -20.67
N ILE A 569 1.08 -3.46 -19.37
CA ILE A 569 0.63 -2.22 -18.69
C ILE A 569 1.28 -0.97 -19.31
N LEU A 570 2.58 -1.02 -19.60
CA LEU A 570 3.32 0.06 -20.27
C LEU A 570 3.15 0.07 -21.81
N ASN A 571 2.43 -0.90 -22.39
CA ASN A 571 2.28 -1.09 -23.83
C ASN A 571 3.63 -1.23 -24.59
N ILE A 572 4.64 -1.81 -23.94
CA ILE A 572 5.98 -2.13 -24.51
C ILE A 572 6.18 -3.65 -24.75
N SER A 573 5.15 -4.46 -24.49
CA SER A 573 5.15 -5.92 -24.63
C SER A 573 5.46 -6.43 -26.05
N ASN A 574 5.43 -5.59 -27.08
CA ASN A 574 5.93 -5.96 -28.41
C ASN A 574 7.47 -6.08 -28.46
N THR A 575 8.20 -5.34 -27.61
CA THR A 575 9.67 -5.29 -27.64
C THR A 575 10.34 -5.92 -26.41
N ARG A 576 9.64 -6.02 -25.27
CA ARG A 576 10.16 -6.53 -23.98
C ARG A 576 9.12 -7.42 -23.28
N GLY A 577 9.37 -7.80 -22.03
CA GLY A 577 8.42 -8.52 -21.17
C GLY A 577 8.40 -10.05 -21.33
N SER A 578 9.06 -10.61 -22.34
CA SER A 578 9.16 -12.06 -22.52
C SER A 578 10.39 -12.44 -23.34
N ILE A 579 10.88 -13.66 -23.14
CA ILE A 579 11.83 -14.29 -24.06
C ILE A 579 11.07 -14.72 -25.30
N ASN A 580 11.19 -13.97 -26.42
CA ASN A 580 10.59 -14.33 -27.70
C ASN A 580 11.38 -13.73 -28.87
N LYS A 581 11.30 -14.35 -30.06
CA LYS A 581 11.94 -13.84 -31.28
C LYS A 581 11.55 -12.40 -31.59
N GLY A 582 12.52 -11.58 -32.00
CA GLY A 582 12.33 -10.17 -32.35
C GLY A 582 12.27 -9.19 -31.16
N LYS A 583 12.31 -9.68 -29.92
CA LYS A 583 12.39 -8.85 -28.71
C LYS A 583 13.83 -8.54 -28.32
N TYR A 584 14.03 -7.49 -27.53
CA TYR A 584 15.30 -7.25 -26.89
C TYR A 584 15.69 -8.42 -25.99
N ALA A 585 16.96 -8.80 -26.01
CA ALA A 585 17.50 -9.86 -25.15
C ALA A 585 17.74 -9.35 -23.71
N ASP A 586 16.66 -8.86 -23.08
CA ASP A 586 16.60 -8.53 -21.66
C ASP A 586 16.35 -9.83 -20.87
N LEU A 587 17.38 -10.35 -20.22
CA LEU A 587 17.38 -11.69 -19.60
C LEU A 587 18.05 -11.66 -18.22
N ILE A 588 17.49 -12.42 -17.28
CA ILE A 588 18.13 -12.71 -15.99
C ILE A 588 18.49 -14.18 -15.90
N VAL A 589 19.69 -14.44 -15.40
CA VAL A 589 20.20 -15.78 -15.12
C VAL A 589 20.35 -15.89 -13.61
N TRP A 590 19.62 -16.82 -13.00
CA TRP A 590 19.49 -16.88 -11.55
C TRP A 590 19.34 -18.32 -11.05
N ASN A 591 19.66 -18.53 -9.78
CA ASN A 591 19.55 -19.83 -9.13
C ASN A 591 18.43 -19.79 -8.07
N PRO A 592 17.26 -20.41 -8.32
CA PRO A 592 16.14 -20.40 -7.37
C PRO A 592 16.43 -21.16 -6.06
N TYR A 593 17.43 -22.06 -6.06
CA TYR A 593 17.80 -22.89 -4.91
C TYR A 593 18.86 -22.24 -4.02
N GLU A 594 19.64 -21.30 -4.55
CA GLU A 594 20.73 -20.66 -3.81
C GLU A 594 20.18 -19.60 -2.86
N LYS A 595 20.47 -19.80 -1.56
CA LYS A 595 20.36 -18.77 -0.54
C LYS A 595 21.54 -17.80 -0.62
N PHE A 596 21.28 -16.54 -0.29
CA PHE A 596 22.32 -15.56 -0.01
C PHE A 596 21.89 -14.65 1.14
N LEU A 597 22.86 -14.16 1.90
CA LEU A 597 22.65 -13.11 2.90
C LEU A 597 22.66 -11.75 2.19
N VAL A 598 21.68 -10.90 2.47
CA VAL A 598 21.67 -9.52 1.97
C VAL A 598 22.68 -8.70 2.77
N THR A 599 23.76 -8.27 2.11
CA THR A 599 24.84 -7.45 2.66
C THR A 599 24.66 -5.97 2.30
N GLU A 600 25.59 -5.13 2.76
CA GLU A 600 25.56 -3.68 2.49
C GLU A 600 25.82 -3.31 1.01
N GLU A 601 26.33 -4.24 0.18
CA GLU A 601 26.71 -4.00 -1.22
C GLU A 601 25.51 -3.79 -2.17
N TYR A 602 24.29 -4.12 -1.74
CA TYR A 602 23.09 -4.14 -2.58
C TYR A 602 22.33 -2.80 -2.69
N SER A 603 22.70 -1.78 -1.90
CA SER A 603 22.04 -0.46 -1.90
C SER A 603 23.02 0.63 -1.45
N PRO A 604 22.93 1.87 -1.95
CA PRO A 604 23.69 3.01 -1.39
C PRO A 604 23.26 3.36 0.05
N TYR A 605 22.05 2.96 0.45
CA TYR A 605 21.48 3.18 1.77
C TYR A 605 21.14 1.84 2.46
N PRO A 606 22.11 0.93 2.64
CA PRO A 606 21.83 -0.45 3.02
C PRO A 606 21.22 -0.55 4.42
N GLN A 607 21.66 0.32 5.34
CA GLN A 607 21.10 0.46 6.70
C GLN A 607 19.60 0.79 6.70
N MET A 608 19.06 1.30 5.60
CA MET A 608 17.63 1.61 5.43
C MET A 608 16.82 0.42 4.94
N SER A 609 17.47 -0.58 4.34
CA SER A 609 16.80 -1.75 3.80
C SER A 609 16.29 -2.63 4.93
N PRO A 610 14.97 -2.95 4.96
CA PRO A 610 14.45 -3.98 5.86
C PRO A 610 14.93 -5.38 5.51
N PHE A 611 15.51 -5.57 4.31
CA PHE A 611 16.14 -6.82 3.90
C PHE A 611 17.59 -6.96 4.39
N LEU A 612 18.24 -5.92 4.92
CA LEU A 612 19.63 -6.03 5.39
C LEU A 612 19.77 -7.12 6.46
N ASN A 613 20.75 -8.01 6.29
CA ASN A 613 21.01 -9.19 7.11
C ASN A 613 19.89 -10.26 7.10
N THR A 614 18.98 -10.27 6.11
CA THR A 614 18.05 -11.39 5.90
C THR A 614 18.62 -12.40 4.89
N GLU A 615 18.27 -13.68 5.07
CA GLU A 615 18.53 -14.70 4.06
C GLU A 615 17.42 -14.70 3.00
N LEU A 616 17.77 -14.55 1.73
CA LEU A 616 16.85 -14.67 0.61
C LEU A 616 17.26 -15.80 -0.33
N TYR A 617 16.28 -16.47 -0.93
CA TYR A 617 16.46 -17.39 -2.05
C TYR A 617 16.43 -16.65 -3.39
N GLY A 618 17.02 -17.25 -4.43
CA GLY A 618 16.88 -16.75 -5.80
C GLY A 618 18.00 -15.80 -6.21
N LYS A 619 19.25 -16.15 -5.89
CA LYS A 619 20.42 -15.33 -6.19
C LYS A 619 20.58 -15.09 -7.70
N ILE A 620 20.76 -13.83 -8.08
CA ILE A 620 21.09 -13.45 -9.47
C ILE A 620 22.55 -13.82 -9.76
N PHE A 621 22.76 -14.63 -10.79
CA PHE A 621 24.08 -14.96 -11.32
C PHE A 621 24.52 -13.92 -12.34
N ARG A 622 23.64 -13.58 -13.30
CA ARG A 622 23.88 -12.56 -14.34
C ARG A 622 22.62 -11.82 -14.78
N VAL A 623 22.83 -10.63 -15.35
CA VAL A 623 21.80 -9.89 -16.09
C VAL A 623 22.34 -9.47 -17.45
N TYR A 624 21.54 -9.72 -18.49
CA TYR A 624 21.77 -9.28 -19.85
C TYR A 624 20.74 -8.18 -20.15
N LEU A 625 21.22 -7.00 -20.53
CA LEU A 625 20.39 -5.89 -21.00
C LEU A 625 20.59 -5.79 -22.51
N ARG A 626 19.53 -6.04 -23.28
CA ARG A 626 19.59 -6.06 -24.76
C ARG A 626 20.78 -6.90 -25.26
N GLY A 627 20.88 -8.12 -24.74
CA GLY A 627 21.95 -9.08 -25.03
C GLY A 627 23.29 -8.79 -24.36
N ASN A 628 23.54 -7.59 -23.83
CA ASN A 628 24.83 -7.26 -23.24
C ASN A 628 24.85 -7.68 -21.77
N ASN A 629 25.81 -8.53 -21.36
CA ASN A 629 26.01 -8.86 -19.95
C ASN A 629 26.45 -7.59 -19.17
N VAL A 630 25.52 -7.04 -18.38
CA VAL A 630 25.67 -5.81 -17.57
C VAL A 630 25.93 -6.09 -16.10
N TYR A 631 25.52 -7.26 -15.60
CA TYR A 631 25.78 -7.72 -14.24
C TYR A 631 26.31 -9.14 -14.25
N SER A 632 27.41 -9.40 -13.55
CA SER A 632 27.92 -10.76 -13.32
C SER A 632 28.74 -10.81 -12.04
N GLN A 633 28.29 -11.58 -11.05
CA GLN A 633 29.02 -11.81 -9.79
C GLN A 633 29.58 -10.52 -9.14
N GLY A 634 28.72 -9.54 -8.87
CA GLY A 634 29.12 -8.25 -8.27
C GLY A 634 29.85 -7.27 -9.21
N LYS A 635 30.11 -7.64 -10.47
CA LYS A 635 30.68 -6.73 -11.48
C LYS A 635 29.58 -6.10 -12.31
N PHE A 636 29.62 -4.78 -12.45
CA PHE A 636 28.62 -3.95 -13.13
C PHE A 636 29.22 -3.33 -14.41
N LYS A 637 28.41 -3.12 -15.45
CA LYS A 637 28.79 -2.36 -16.66
C LYS A 637 27.66 -1.42 -17.09
N ALA A 638 27.98 -0.15 -17.30
CA ALA A 638 27.01 0.84 -17.77
C ALA A 638 26.62 0.60 -19.23
N ARG A 639 25.32 0.35 -19.49
CA ARG A 639 24.71 0.16 -20.83
C ARG A 639 23.24 0.59 -20.89
N GLY A 640 22.69 1.12 -19.79
CA GLY A 640 21.33 1.62 -19.73
C GLY A 640 21.13 2.85 -20.61
N ARG A 641 19.92 3.01 -21.13
CA ARG A 641 19.50 4.20 -21.88
C ARG A 641 18.13 4.67 -21.41
N HIS A 642 17.86 5.96 -21.58
CA HIS A 642 16.49 6.46 -21.53
C HIS A 642 15.69 5.81 -22.66
N VAL A 643 14.54 5.23 -22.33
CA VAL A 643 13.61 4.67 -23.29
C VAL A 643 12.44 5.62 -23.42
N LEU A 644 12.41 6.33 -24.55
CA LEU A 644 11.25 7.08 -24.98
C LEU A 644 10.30 6.15 -25.75
N ARG A 645 9.02 6.48 -25.68
CA ARG A 645 7.99 5.87 -26.50
C ARG A 645 8.21 6.26 -27.95
N ILE A 646 8.49 5.28 -28.80
CA ILE A 646 8.48 5.47 -30.24
C ILE A 646 7.02 5.51 -30.68
N SER A 647 6.61 6.57 -31.38
CA SER A 647 5.31 6.63 -32.06
C SER A 647 5.23 5.49 -33.08
N GLN A 648 4.22 4.63 -32.95
CA GLN A 648 3.95 3.53 -33.88
C GLN A 648 3.37 4.03 -35.20
#